data_AF-A0A9D4XQS5-F1
#
_entry.id   AF-A0A9D4XQS5-F1
#
_cell.length_a   1.000
_cell.length_b   1.000
_cell.length_c   1.000
_cell.angle_alpha   90.00
_cell.angle_beta   90.00
_cell.angle_gamma   90.00
#
_symmetry.space_group_name_H-M   'P 1'
#
loop_
_entity.id
_entity.type
_entity.pdbx_description
1 polymer ?
#
loop_
_entity_poly.entity_id
_entity_poly.type
_entity_poly.pdbx_seq_one_letter_code
_entity_poly.pdbx_strand_id
1 'polypeptide(L)'
;MVAALLFLLFPPVFRVMRQLATLLGTREVDLCWSIFPERRNIDITSSSDPGGMLSLHTSGVYMMVFCERLFMLRFSQPYPGLDYTREWGRVDHYRYIPELGLLTEMATVPEPKRKTCSYSFHREPLTSLIELGSLVTDDRLKSFVGQYGDILTVLKTVVDPVPLQTLLQFYDPELRCFTFQDYQLAPTLEEYSILMNIPIQHQIPFLDVPKEVDFRLIARALRLSVKEVGENWKPCGEVVGLPLKFLLRVARDEAEKGNWEVFHAQLAALIYGIILFPSMPNFVDHAAISIFIRGNPVPTLLADTYYAIHSRHGKGGAIKCCLPLLFRWFMSLLPVSGPFVDTQSTLKWTQRVMSLTSYDIRWQSYRMDVKNVIMSCGEFRNVPLVGTKGCINYNPVLSLRQLGFVMSRRPLEAEIVESVYFEKKDDPARLEQIGRAWRSVGVKDGSVLGKKFAIAMPDYTDWVKKRVETLLLPYDRLEPLQEQPPLVLADSVPAEHYKQALMESRRLREKEQDTQMELYKAKADKLHLAHQLREVQGEDASRARGKKRSYEEMESMLDEEHRECLRLQRAEVNYQKKIRDLEKQLKDKDVQLKKEIDLRQKSEDYLGGEVLELRRQLKEKITPLPECSECTLLIDQCHYLKTLIPEDRRIADQRPHRYSTRLNHQRNMDQVQAELAEMRANMAQFIHMMQGVAQGQEELRALV
;
A
#
# COMPACT_ATOMS: atom_id res chain seq x y z
N MET A 1 24.23 58.82 18.00
CA MET A 1 22.75 58.65 18.12
C MET A 1 22.25 57.31 17.58
N VAL A 2 22.61 56.86 16.37
CA VAL A 2 22.19 55.54 15.83
C VAL A 2 22.67 54.36 16.70
N ALA A 3 23.89 54.41 17.22
CA ALA A 3 24.43 53.40 18.15
C ALA A 3 23.71 53.36 19.51
N ALA A 4 23.10 54.48 19.94
CA ALA A 4 22.34 54.54 21.20
C ALA A 4 20.90 54.02 21.02
N LEU A 5 20.30 54.17 19.83
CA LEU A 5 19.00 53.59 19.50
C LEU A 5 19.06 52.06 19.32
N LEU A 6 20.15 51.54 18.75
CA LEU A 6 20.38 50.09 18.67
C LEU A 6 20.57 49.44 20.06
N PHE A 7 21.12 50.19 21.01
CA PHE A 7 21.34 49.77 22.40
C PHE A 7 20.03 49.55 23.18
N LEU A 8 18.98 50.28 22.83
CA LEU A 8 17.66 50.20 23.47
C LEU A 8 16.73 49.18 22.81
N LEU A 9 16.94 48.86 21.53
CA LEU A 9 16.05 47.98 20.76
C LEU A 9 16.46 46.50 20.76
N PHE A 10 17.74 46.15 20.98
CA PHE A 10 18.20 44.75 20.98
C PHE A 10 19.23 44.39 22.10
N PRO A 11 18.83 44.40 23.39
CA PRO A 11 19.69 44.02 24.52
C PRO A 11 20.32 42.59 24.49
N PRO A 12 19.66 41.54 23.95
CA PRO A 12 20.21 40.18 23.95
C PRO A 12 21.40 40.00 22.99
N VAL A 13 21.35 40.64 21.82
CA VAL A 13 22.37 40.52 20.76
C VAL A 13 23.71 41.09 21.24
N PHE A 14 23.67 42.18 22.01
CA PHE A 14 24.86 42.81 22.57
C PHE A 14 25.50 41.99 23.71
N ARG A 15 24.72 41.21 24.47
CA ARG A 15 25.26 40.27 25.48
C ARG A 15 26.01 39.10 24.85
N VAL A 16 25.49 38.56 23.75
CA VAL A 16 26.11 37.47 22.99
C VAL A 16 27.40 37.95 22.31
N MET A 17 27.38 39.14 21.69
CA MET A 17 28.57 39.76 21.09
C MET A 17 29.65 40.11 22.14
N ARG A 18 29.25 40.53 23.35
CA ARG A 18 30.19 40.80 24.45
C ARG A 18 30.81 39.50 24.99
N GLN A 19 30.04 38.41 25.08
CA GLN A 19 30.56 37.09 25.44
C GLN A 19 31.52 36.53 24.36
N LEU A 20 31.19 36.69 23.07
CA LEU A 20 32.07 36.33 21.95
C LEU A 20 33.37 37.15 21.91
N ALA A 21 33.31 38.46 22.20
CA ALA A 21 34.48 39.32 22.31
C ALA A 21 35.39 38.98 23.51
N THR A 22 34.83 38.35 24.55
CA THR A 22 35.60 37.85 25.70
C THR A 22 36.31 36.52 25.38
N LEU A 23 35.80 35.76 24.41
CA LEU A 23 36.33 34.46 23.98
C LEU A 23 37.41 34.53 22.88
N LEU A 24 37.44 35.58 22.05
CA LEU A 24 38.30 35.64 20.84
C LEU A 24 39.50 36.59 20.91
N GLY A 25 39.63 37.44 21.95
CA GLY A 25 40.73 38.39 22.06
C GLY A 25 40.63 39.57 21.07
N THR A 26 41.03 40.75 21.52
CA THR A 26 40.65 42.05 20.95
C THR A 26 41.19 42.36 19.54
N ARG A 27 42.05 41.53 18.94
CA ARG A 27 42.64 41.79 17.61
C ARG A 27 41.84 41.25 16.42
N GLU A 28 40.87 40.36 16.62
CA GLU A 28 40.08 39.80 15.50
C GLU A 28 38.77 40.56 15.22
N VAL A 29 38.36 41.44 16.13
CA VAL A 29 37.15 42.28 15.97
C VAL A 29 37.37 43.39 14.95
N ASP A 30 38.57 43.96 14.88
CA ASP A 30 38.91 45.04 13.94
C ASP A 30 38.96 44.56 12.47
N LEU A 31 39.26 43.27 12.24
CA LEU A 31 39.30 42.67 10.90
C LEU A 31 37.90 42.45 10.30
N CYS A 32 36.88 42.21 11.15
CA CYS A 32 35.49 42.08 10.71
C CYS A 32 34.90 43.42 10.27
N TRP A 33 35.36 44.54 10.85
CA TRP A 33 34.92 45.88 10.47
C TRP A 33 35.51 46.39 9.15
N SER A 34 36.61 45.81 8.65
CA SER A 34 37.25 46.22 7.39
C SER A 34 36.65 45.63 6.11
N ILE A 35 35.67 44.73 6.20
CA ILE A 35 35.12 43.97 5.05
C ILE A 35 33.92 44.69 4.38
N PHE A 36 33.52 45.87 4.85
CA PHE A 36 32.45 46.67 4.23
C PHE A 36 32.97 47.91 3.48
N PRO A 37 33.16 47.85 2.15
CA PRO A 37 33.21 49.04 1.31
C PRO A 37 31.86 49.21 0.61
N GLU A 38 31.02 50.11 1.13
CA GLU A 38 30.24 51.07 0.32
C GLU A 38 29.33 51.90 1.25
N ARG A 39 29.86 53.06 1.65
CA ARG A 39 29.01 54.23 1.88
C ARG A 39 28.53 54.69 0.50
N ARG A 40 27.23 54.60 0.21
CA ARG A 40 26.57 55.54 -0.70
C ARG A 40 25.05 55.61 -0.47
N ASN A 41 24.64 56.77 0.02
CA ASN A 41 23.34 57.44 -0.05
C ASN A 41 22.06 56.65 0.27
N ILE A 42 21.61 56.79 1.52
CA ILE A 42 20.17 56.84 1.82
C ILE A 42 19.90 58.24 2.39
N ASP A 43 19.43 59.14 1.52
CA ASP A 43 18.88 60.44 1.93
C ASP A 43 17.57 60.19 2.68
N ILE A 44 17.53 60.61 3.94
CA ILE A 44 16.31 60.65 4.74
C ILE A 44 15.71 62.04 4.54
N THR A 45 14.80 62.19 3.59
CA THR A 45 13.84 63.30 3.62
C THR A 45 12.45 62.75 3.88
N SER A 46 11.76 63.44 4.77
CA SER A 46 10.51 63.08 5.44
C SER A 46 9.37 62.79 4.46
N SER A 47 8.90 61.55 4.42
CA SER A 47 7.49 61.27 4.18
C SER A 47 7.06 60.01 4.94
N SER A 48 5.86 60.09 5.52
CA SER A 48 5.19 59.09 6.33
C SER A 48 4.76 57.89 5.48
N ASP A 49 5.39 56.73 5.66
CA ASP A 49 4.91 55.45 5.10
C ASP A 49 5.30 54.24 6.01
N PRO A 50 4.44 53.22 6.24
CA PRO A 50 4.67 52.15 7.22
C PRO A 50 5.64 51.03 6.80
N GLY A 51 6.32 51.16 5.66
CA GLY A 51 7.12 50.07 5.05
C GLY A 51 8.54 49.87 5.59
N GLY A 52 9.07 50.78 6.44
CA GLY A 52 10.48 50.76 6.87
C GLY A 52 10.86 49.71 7.92
N MET A 53 9.90 49.08 8.59
CA MET A 53 10.16 48.21 9.74
C MET A 53 10.59 46.77 9.34
N LEU A 54 10.27 46.32 8.12
CA LEU A 54 10.65 44.99 7.62
C LEU A 54 12.13 44.87 7.18
N SER A 55 12.76 45.99 6.80
CA SER A 55 14.15 46.03 6.31
C SER A 55 15.21 45.82 7.40
N LEU A 56 14.94 46.27 8.63
CA LEU A 56 15.83 46.10 9.78
C LEU A 56 15.80 44.66 10.34
N HIS A 57 14.65 43.99 10.29
CA HIS A 57 14.51 42.59 10.75
C HIS A 57 15.25 41.61 9.83
N THR A 58 15.18 41.84 8.51
CA THR A 58 15.87 41.02 7.51
C THR A 58 17.39 41.18 7.58
N SER A 59 17.88 42.38 7.92
CA SER A 59 19.31 42.66 8.07
C SER A 59 19.93 42.02 9.33
N GLY A 60 19.16 41.92 10.44
CA GLY A 60 19.59 41.27 11.68
C GLY A 60 19.67 39.73 11.58
N VAL A 61 18.76 39.11 10.84
CA VAL A 61 18.76 37.65 10.59
C VAL A 61 19.93 37.25 9.69
N TYR A 62 20.26 38.07 8.68
CA TYR A 62 21.45 37.84 7.85
C TYR A 62 22.76 37.94 8.64
N MET A 63 22.85 38.85 9.62
CA MET A 63 24.01 38.97 10.52
C MET A 63 24.19 37.71 11.39
N MET A 64 23.09 37.15 11.91
CA MET A 64 23.13 35.94 12.75
C MET A 64 23.54 34.68 11.96
N VAL A 65 22.98 34.51 10.76
CA VAL A 65 23.30 33.38 9.87
C VAL A 65 24.72 33.48 9.29
N PHE A 66 25.23 34.70 9.07
CA PHE A 66 26.60 34.91 8.60
C PHE A 66 27.65 34.66 9.69
N CYS A 67 27.36 35.03 10.95
CA CYS A 67 28.21 34.68 12.10
C CYS A 67 28.22 33.16 12.38
N GLU A 68 27.08 32.48 12.23
CA GLU A 68 26.99 31.01 12.34
C GLU A 68 27.83 30.30 11.26
N ARG A 69 27.77 30.77 10.01
CA ARG A 69 28.56 30.20 8.91
C ARG A 69 30.05 30.45 9.06
N LEU A 70 30.47 31.61 9.57
CA LEU A 70 31.89 31.89 9.88
C LEU A 70 32.41 31.05 11.04
N PHE A 71 31.57 30.74 12.03
CA PHE A 71 31.93 29.83 13.14
C PHE A 71 32.08 28.38 12.65
N MET A 72 31.19 27.92 11.77
CA MET A 72 31.25 26.60 11.15
C MET A 72 32.44 26.43 10.19
N LEU A 73 32.88 27.51 9.51
CA LEU A 73 34.01 27.47 8.58
C LEU A 73 35.38 27.41 9.27
N ARG A 74 35.53 27.86 10.53
CA ARG A 74 36.84 27.92 11.22
C ARG A 74 37.13 26.75 12.18
N PHE A 75 36.12 25.95 12.56
CA PHE A 75 36.26 24.84 13.52
C PHE A 75 36.10 23.43 12.90
N SER A 76 36.39 23.30 11.60
CA SER A 76 36.36 22.01 10.88
C SER A 76 37.65 21.17 11.02
N GLN A 77 38.32 21.20 12.19
CA GLN A 77 39.36 20.19 12.51
C GLN A 77 39.17 19.62 13.92
N PRO A 78 39.33 18.29 14.12
CA PRO A 78 39.05 17.64 15.39
C PRO A 78 40.16 17.93 16.40
N TYR A 79 39.82 18.60 17.50
CA TYR A 79 40.65 18.58 18.71
C TYR A 79 40.37 17.29 19.49
N PRO A 80 41.41 16.51 19.87
CA PRO A 80 41.21 15.31 20.66
C PRO A 80 40.87 15.70 22.10
N GLY A 81 39.64 15.45 22.54
CA GLY A 81 39.27 15.60 23.96
C GLY A 81 37.84 16.00 24.32
N LEU A 82 36.94 16.30 23.37
CA LEU A 82 35.53 16.60 23.68
C LEU A 82 34.57 15.62 22.97
N ASP A 83 33.68 15.00 23.74
CA ASP A 83 32.64 14.09 23.28
C ASP A 83 31.41 14.89 22.81
N TYR A 84 31.24 14.99 21.48
CA TYR A 84 30.21 15.81 20.82
C TYR A 84 28.82 15.16 20.75
N THR A 85 28.59 14.02 21.41
CA THR A 85 27.38 13.20 21.20
C THR A 85 26.20 13.46 22.15
N ARG A 86 26.28 14.42 23.09
CA ARG A 86 25.27 14.51 24.18
C ARG A 86 24.27 15.66 24.20
N GLU A 87 24.40 16.75 23.42
CA GLU A 87 23.55 17.93 23.69
C GLU A 87 22.84 18.60 22.50
N TRP A 88 23.05 18.22 21.25
CA TRP A 88 22.45 18.94 20.09
C TRP A 88 21.12 18.37 19.56
N GLY A 89 20.30 17.78 20.44
CA GLY A 89 19.07 17.06 20.07
C GLY A 89 17.74 17.65 20.53
N ARG A 90 17.70 18.88 21.07
CA ARG A 90 16.45 19.49 21.56
C ARG A 90 16.31 20.93 21.07
N VAL A 91 15.44 21.15 20.09
CA VAL A 91 14.97 22.49 19.73
C VAL A 91 13.60 22.65 20.38
N ASP A 92 13.58 23.15 21.62
CA ASP A 92 12.34 23.38 22.37
C ASP A 92 11.66 24.69 21.91
N HIS A 93 10.34 24.66 21.74
CA HIS A 93 9.53 25.81 21.33
C HIS A 93 9.35 26.81 22.50
N TYR A 94 9.86 28.03 22.34
CA TYR A 94 9.61 29.14 23.27
C TYR A 94 8.35 29.93 22.85
N ARG A 95 7.44 30.23 23.80
CA ARG A 95 6.33 31.18 23.60
C ARG A 95 6.55 32.42 24.46
N TYR A 96 6.57 33.60 23.84
CA TYR A 96 6.75 34.88 24.53
C TYR A 96 5.45 35.28 25.26
N ILE A 97 5.50 35.45 26.58
CA ILE A 97 4.42 36.00 27.40
C ILE A 97 4.76 37.47 27.70
N PRO A 98 4.03 38.46 27.17
CA PRO A 98 4.40 39.88 27.24
C PRO A 98 4.47 40.46 28.65
N GLU A 99 3.77 39.88 29.61
CA GLU A 99 3.51 40.47 30.93
C GLU A 99 4.66 40.28 31.94
N LEU A 100 5.61 39.37 31.68
CA LEU A 100 6.64 39.00 32.65
C LEU A 100 8.10 39.10 32.16
N GLY A 101 8.33 39.46 30.89
CA GLY A 101 9.68 39.76 30.37
C GLY A 101 10.72 38.64 30.53
N LEU A 102 10.31 37.39 30.75
CA LEU A 102 11.18 36.24 30.99
C LEU A 102 10.83 35.09 30.03
N LEU A 103 11.84 34.60 29.31
CA LEU A 103 11.78 33.31 28.60
C LEU A 103 11.84 32.22 29.65
N THR A 104 10.71 31.57 29.92
CA THR A 104 10.66 30.40 30.80
C THR A 104 10.69 29.17 29.91
N GLU A 105 11.69 28.31 30.12
CA GLU A 105 11.79 26.99 29.51
C GLU A 105 10.61 26.16 30.03
N MET A 106 9.56 26.00 29.21
CA MET A 106 8.51 25.06 29.55
C MET A 106 9.10 23.67 29.36
N ALA A 107 9.49 23.02 30.45
CA ALA A 107 9.79 21.60 30.44
C ALA A 107 8.60 20.88 29.77
N THR A 108 8.81 20.35 28.56
CA THR A 108 7.84 19.51 27.89
C THR A 108 7.56 18.34 28.82
N VAL A 109 6.34 18.30 29.36
CA VAL A 109 5.91 17.15 30.17
C VAL A 109 6.05 15.93 29.25
N PRO A 110 6.89 14.94 29.57
CA PRO A 110 7.08 13.80 28.71
C PRO A 110 5.73 13.14 28.46
N GLU A 111 5.34 12.99 27.18
CA GLU A 111 4.09 12.31 26.86
C GLU A 111 4.09 10.92 27.49
N PRO A 112 2.99 10.48 28.12
CA PRO A 112 2.90 9.14 28.66
C PRO A 112 3.03 8.10 27.54
N LYS A 113 3.86 7.07 27.76
CA LYS A 113 4.14 6.01 26.78
C LYS A 113 3.75 4.66 27.34
N ARG A 114 3.24 3.78 26.47
CA ARG A 114 3.07 2.37 26.85
C ARG A 114 4.44 1.68 26.92
N LYS A 115 4.55 0.67 27.79
CA LYS A 115 5.75 -0.17 27.86
C LYS A 115 5.89 -1.03 26.60
N THR A 116 7.10 -1.14 26.10
CA THR A 116 7.44 -2.07 25.01
C THR A 116 7.60 -3.49 25.55
N CYS A 117 7.35 -4.46 24.69
CA CYS A 117 7.50 -5.89 24.99
C CYS A 117 8.64 -6.49 24.16
N SER A 118 9.36 -7.46 24.74
CA SER A 118 10.35 -8.24 24.00
C SER A 118 9.68 -9.39 23.27
N TYR A 119 9.84 -9.45 21.95
CA TYR A 119 9.30 -10.53 21.12
C TYR A 119 10.43 -11.33 20.47
N SER A 120 10.26 -12.66 20.47
CA SER A 120 11.18 -13.58 19.79
C SER A 120 10.46 -14.32 18.66
N PHE A 121 11.25 -14.70 17.67
CA PHE A 121 10.78 -15.36 16.47
C PHE A 121 11.51 -16.69 16.32
N HIS A 122 10.77 -17.78 16.21
CA HIS A 122 11.38 -19.07 15.98
C HIS A 122 11.93 -19.13 14.54
N ARG A 123 13.16 -19.62 14.39
CA ARG A 123 13.81 -19.86 13.11
C ARG A 123 14.26 -21.30 13.07
N GLU A 124 13.57 -22.12 12.30
CA GLU A 124 14.10 -23.44 11.93
C GLU A 124 15.20 -23.25 10.87
N PRO A 125 16.23 -24.10 10.84
CA PRO A 125 17.16 -24.14 9.71
C PRO A 125 16.40 -24.64 8.48
N LEU A 126 15.99 -23.70 7.62
CA LEU A 126 15.19 -24.00 6.42
C LEU A 126 16.02 -24.46 5.22
N THR A 127 17.34 -24.64 5.36
CA THR A 127 18.28 -24.88 4.25
C THR A 127 17.81 -25.99 3.33
N SER A 128 17.48 -27.18 3.88
CA SER A 128 17.03 -28.31 3.07
C SER A 128 15.69 -28.07 2.37
N LEU A 129 14.78 -27.28 2.97
CA LEU A 129 13.50 -26.95 2.36
C LEU A 129 13.67 -25.90 1.25
N ILE A 130 14.56 -24.92 1.44
CA ILE A 130 14.92 -23.91 0.43
C ILE A 130 15.65 -24.57 -0.76
N GLU A 131 16.53 -25.54 -0.50
CA GLU A 131 17.19 -26.34 -1.54
C GLU A 131 16.15 -27.08 -2.39
N LEU A 132 15.18 -27.77 -1.76
CA LEU A 132 14.08 -28.41 -2.50
C LEU A 132 13.24 -27.38 -3.25
N GLY A 133 12.92 -26.24 -2.63
CA GLY A 133 12.19 -25.15 -3.29
C GLY A 133 12.88 -24.60 -4.54
N SER A 134 14.22 -24.67 -4.58
CA SER A 134 15.03 -24.24 -5.73
C SER A 134 15.00 -25.23 -6.89
N LEU A 135 14.52 -26.47 -6.70
CA LEU A 135 14.34 -27.45 -7.77
C LEU A 135 13.12 -27.14 -8.66
N VAL A 136 12.22 -26.25 -8.20
CA VAL A 136 11.12 -25.71 -9.00
C VAL A 136 11.68 -24.61 -9.91
N THR A 137 12.04 -25.01 -11.12
CA THR A 137 12.55 -24.14 -12.20
C THR A 137 11.44 -23.28 -12.81
N ASP A 138 11.81 -22.24 -13.57
CA ASP A 138 10.86 -21.27 -14.14
C ASP A 138 9.81 -21.91 -15.07
N ASP A 139 10.18 -22.96 -15.81
CA ASP A 139 9.26 -23.73 -16.66
C ASP A 139 8.17 -24.45 -15.84
N ARG A 140 8.46 -24.78 -14.58
CA ARG A 140 7.56 -25.53 -13.69
C ARG A 140 6.83 -24.63 -12.69
N LEU A 141 7.36 -23.42 -12.47
CA LEU A 141 6.82 -22.46 -11.52
C LEU A 141 5.35 -22.16 -11.78
N LYS A 142 4.95 -22.01 -13.06
CA LYS A 142 3.56 -21.73 -13.42
C LYS A 142 2.59 -22.84 -12.99
N SER A 143 3.00 -24.10 -13.14
CA SER A 143 2.19 -25.26 -12.72
C SER A 143 2.07 -25.31 -11.20
N PHE A 144 3.19 -25.12 -10.49
CA PHE A 144 3.21 -25.07 -9.03
C PHE A 144 2.31 -23.95 -8.49
N VAL A 145 2.50 -22.72 -8.98
CA VAL A 145 1.72 -21.55 -8.55
C VAL A 145 0.25 -21.70 -8.90
N GLY A 146 -0.08 -22.28 -10.06
CA GLY A 146 -1.46 -22.56 -10.43
C GLY A 146 -2.18 -23.52 -9.48
N GLN A 147 -1.45 -24.44 -8.83
CA GLN A 147 -2.03 -25.45 -7.94
C GLN A 147 -1.99 -25.06 -6.46
N TYR A 148 -0.90 -24.43 -6.01
CA TYR A 148 -0.63 -24.18 -4.58
C TYR A 148 -0.51 -22.70 -4.23
N GLY A 149 -0.64 -21.80 -5.20
CA GLY A 149 -0.37 -20.38 -5.03
C GLY A 149 1.13 -20.06 -4.97
N ASP A 150 1.44 -18.80 -4.72
CA ASP A 150 2.78 -18.23 -4.62
C ASP A 150 3.47 -18.51 -3.26
N ILE A 151 3.26 -19.71 -2.72
CA ILE A 151 3.83 -20.12 -1.42
C ILE A 151 5.36 -20.32 -1.48
N LEU A 152 5.93 -20.51 -2.67
CA LEU A 152 7.40 -20.55 -2.85
C LEU A 152 8.04 -19.19 -2.57
N THR A 153 7.38 -18.10 -2.94
CA THR A 153 7.87 -16.76 -2.63
C THR A 153 7.82 -16.48 -1.13
N VAL A 154 6.82 -17.03 -0.43
CA VAL A 154 6.76 -17.01 1.04
C VAL A 154 7.94 -17.79 1.65
N LEU A 155 8.24 -18.99 1.13
CA LEU A 155 9.40 -19.79 1.55
C LEU A 155 10.74 -19.05 1.34
N LYS A 156 10.93 -18.41 0.18
CA LYS A 156 12.16 -17.71 -0.20
C LYS A 156 12.34 -16.36 0.50
N THR A 157 11.34 -15.89 1.25
CA THR A 157 11.40 -14.58 1.90
C THR A 157 12.36 -14.61 3.09
N VAL A 158 13.40 -13.78 3.00
CA VAL A 158 14.33 -13.53 4.12
C VAL A 158 13.67 -12.56 5.09
N VAL A 159 13.42 -13.03 6.32
CA VAL A 159 12.78 -12.22 7.36
C VAL A 159 13.84 -11.53 8.22
N ASP A 160 13.93 -10.21 8.11
CA ASP A 160 14.57 -9.36 9.12
C ASP A 160 13.63 -9.28 10.34
N PRO A 161 14.07 -9.65 11.56
CA PRO A 161 13.18 -9.62 12.71
C PRO A 161 12.92 -8.19 13.21
N VAL A 162 13.80 -7.22 12.93
CA VAL A 162 13.72 -5.88 13.49
C VAL A 162 12.44 -5.13 13.06
N PRO A 163 12.02 -5.15 11.78
CA PRO A 163 10.75 -4.57 11.34
C PRO A 163 9.54 -5.16 12.06
N LEU A 164 9.50 -6.49 12.23
CA LEU A 164 8.40 -7.15 12.94
C LEU A 164 8.42 -6.82 14.44
N GLN A 165 9.59 -6.81 15.10
CA GLN A 165 9.68 -6.40 16.51
C GLN A 165 9.14 -4.99 16.71
N THR A 166 9.43 -4.09 15.76
CA THR A 166 8.94 -2.69 15.77
C THR A 166 7.43 -2.64 15.56
N LEU A 167 6.91 -3.29 14.51
CA LEU A 167 5.49 -3.37 14.19
C LEU A 167 4.65 -3.84 15.39
N LEU A 168 5.08 -4.90 16.06
CA LEU A 168 4.34 -5.50 17.18
C LEU A 168 4.17 -4.58 18.39
N GLN A 169 5.00 -3.53 18.53
CA GLN A 169 4.81 -2.54 19.60
C GLN A 169 3.62 -1.62 19.35
N PHE A 170 3.19 -1.47 18.10
CA PHE A 170 2.05 -0.64 17.72
C PHE A 170 0.71 -1.38 17.79
N TYR A 171 0.71 -2.66 18.17
CA TYR A 171 -0.52 -3.45 18.25
C TYR A 171 -1.52 -2.85 19.25
N ASP A 172 -2.73 -2.59 18.78
CA ASP A 172 -3.88 -2.11 19.53
C ASP A 172 -4.78 -3.32 19.85
N PRO A 173 -4.79 -3.81 21.09
CA PRO A 173 -5.49 -5.05 21.44
C PRO A 173 -7.01 -4.93 21.35
N GLU A 174 -7.59 -3.76 21.67
CA GLU A 174 -9.05 -3.57 21.65
C GLU A 174 -9.56 -3.50 20.21
N LEU A 175 -8.83 -2.82 19.31
CA LEU A 175 -9.24 -2.69 17.92
C LEU A 175 -8.74 -3.82 17.01
N ARG A 176 -7.75 -4.59 17.47
CA ARG A 176 -7.09 -5.68 16.74
C ARG A 176 -6.50 -5.20 15.42
N CYS A 177 -5.73 -4.13 15.51
CA CYS A 177 -4.97 -3.54 14.41
C CYS A 177 -3.64 -2.98 14.95
N PHE A 178 -2.86 -2.34 14.09
CA PHE A 178 -1.66 -1.59 14.46
C PHE A 178 -1.99 -0.11 14.35
N THR A 179 -1.95 0.60 15.47
CA THR A 179 -2.26 2.04 15.53
C THR A 179 -0.96 2.85 15.62
N PHE A 180 -0.74 3.70 14.63
CA PHE A 180 0.36 4.65 14.52
C PHE A 180 -0.11 6.08 14.84
N GLN A 181 0.72 7.09 14.58
CA GLN A 181 0.44 8.47 14.97
C GLN A 181 -0.87 9.03 14.39
N ASP A 182 -1.12 8.81 13.10
CA ASP A 182 -2.25 9.39 12.36
C ASP A 182 -2.94 8.38 11.41
N TYR A 183 -2.53 7.10 11.44
CA TYR A 183 -3.11 6.02 10.65
C TYR A 183 -3.12 4.69 11.38
N GLN A 184 -3.86 3.74 10.82
CA GLN A 184 -3.93 2.36 11.29
C GLN A 184 -3.65 1.40 10.14
N LEU A 185 -3.08 0.25 10.46
CA LEU A 185 -2.84 -0.86 9.54
C LEU A 185 -3.36 -2.15 10.16
N ALA A 186 -3.94 -3.03 9.35
CA ALA A 186 -4.45 -4.33 9.76
C ALA A 186 -4.31 -5.34 8.61
N PRO A 187 -3.70 -6.52 8.81
CA PRO A 187 -3.72 -7.57 7.81
C PRO A 187 -5.15 -7.99 7.49
N THR A 188 -5.46 -8.20 6.21
CA THR A 188 -6.79 -8.59 5.74
C THR A 188 -6.79 -9.93 5.01
N LEU A 189 -7.96 -10.55 4.89
CA LEU A 189 -8.12 -11.78 4.10
C LEU A 189 -7.73 -11.53 2.65
N GLU A 190 -8.14 -10.39 2.10
CA GLU A 190 -7.90 -9.97 0.72
C GLU A 190 -6.41 -9.76 0.45
N GLU A 191 -5.69 -9.07 1.34
CA GLU A 191 -4.24 -8.90 1.19
C GLU A 191 -3.48 -10.22 1.30
N TYR A 192 -3.82 -11.09 2.26
CA TYR A 192 -3.19 -12.42 2.39
C TYR A 192 -3.47 -13.29 1.17
N SER A 193 -4.70 -13.25 0.65
CA SER A 193 -5.09 -13.93 -0.57
C SER A 193 -4.25 -13.49 -1.77
N ILE A 194 -4.06 -12.18 -1.94
CA ILE A 194 -3.24 -11.62 -3.02
C ILE A 194 -1.76 -11.98 -2.84
N LEU A 195 -1.21 -11.80 -1.65
CA LEU A 195 0.21 -12.07 -1.36
C LEU A 195 0.60 -13.53 -1.56
N MET A 196 -0.36 -14.44 -1.40
CA MET A 196 -0.15 -15.87 -1.60
C MET A 196 -0.66 -16.36 -2.96
N ASN A 197 -1.37 -15.55 -3.74
CA ASN A 197 -2.12 -16.00 -4.92
C ASN A 197 -3.02 -17.23 -4.62
N ILE A 198 -3.72 -17.21 -3.49
CA ILE A 198 -4.68 -18.25 -3.09
C ILE A 198 -6.04 -17.60 -2.86
N PRO A 199 -7.10 -17.97 -3.60
CA PRO A 199 -8.41 -17.37 -3.43
C PRO A 199 -9.02 -17.72 -2.07
N ILE A 200 -9.73 -16.75 -1.48
CA ILE A 200 -10.55 -17.00 -0.30
C ILE A 200 -11.77 -17.82 -0.74
N GLN A 201 -11.91 -19.03 -0.21
CA GLN A 201 -13.09 -19.85 -0.51
C GLN A 201 -14.23 -19.46 0.42
N HIS A 202 -15.44 -19.30 -0.13
CA HIS A 202 -16.70 -19.09 0.61
C HIS A 202 -17.19 -20.41 1.25
N GLN A 203 -16.27 -21.14 1.87
CA GLN A 203 -16.50 -22.39 2.57
C GLN A 203 -16.04 -22.23 4.02
N ILE A 204 -16.54 -23.10 4.89
CA ILE A 204 -16.15 -23.10 6.31
C ILE A 204 -14.63 -23.27 6.40
N PRO A 205 -13.91 -22.33 7.06
CA PRO A 205 -12.48 -22.48 7.31
C PRO A 205 -12.14 -23.74 8.11
N PHE A 206 -10.85 -23.95 8.35
CA PHE A 206 -10.42 -24.98 9.29
C PHE A 206 -11.03 -24.74 10.69
N LEU A 207 -12.00 -25.57 11.07
CA LEU A 207 -12.62 -25.51 12.41
C LEU A 207 -11.80 -26.24 13.44
N ASP A 208 -11.48 -27.51 13.18
CA ASP A 208 -10.67 -28.32 14.07
C ASP A 208 -10.03 -29.50 13.34
N VAL A 209 -9.05 -30.10 14.00
CA VAL A 209 -8.42 -31.36 13.58
C VAL A 209 -9.45 -32.50 13.69
N PRO A 210 -9.65 -33.32 12.64
CA PRO A 210 -10.51 -34.48 12.73
C PRO A 210 -10.05 -35.43 13.86
N LYS A 211 -11.01 -35.91 14.68
CA LYS A 211 -10.72 -36.85 15.78
C LYS A 211 -10.16 -38.19 15.29
N GLU A 212 -10.71 -38.68 14.18
CA GLU A 212 -10.23 -39.88 13.50
C GLU A 212 -9.37 -39.49 12.30
N VAL A 213 -8.20 -40.12 12.18
CA VAL A 213 -7.27 -39.86 11.07
C VAL A 213 -7.59 -40.78 9.90
N ASP A 214 -8.01 -40.20 8.78
CA ASP A 214 -8.13 -40.95 7.53
C ASP A 214 -6.78 -40.98 6.80
N PHE A 215 -6.00 -42.04 7.04
CA PHE A 215 -4.72 -42.23 6.37
C PHE A 215 -4.84 -42.36 4.84
N ARG A 216 -6.01 -42.75 4.30
CA ARG A 216 -6.20 -42.81 2.83
C ARG A 216 -6.23 -41.42 2.24
N LEU A 217 -6.87 -40.47 2.93
CA LEU A 217 -6.94 -39.08 2.51
C LEU A 217 -5.55 -38.43 2.57
N ILE A 218 -4.80 -38.64 3.65
CA ILE A 218 -3.43 -38.12 3.82
C ILE A 218 -2.49 -38.72 2.77
N ALA A 219 -2.53 -40.05 2.59
CA ALA A 219 -1.75 -40.75 1.59
C ALA A 219 -2.02 -40.21 0.18
N ARG A 220 -3.29 -39.97 -0.17
CA ARG A 220 -3.67 -39.38 -1.45
C ARG A 220 -3.12 -37.96 -1.63
N ALA A 221 -3.23 -37.12 -0.61
CA ALA A 221 -2.81 -35.72 -0.67
C ALA A 221 -1.28 -35.58 -0.78
N LEU A 222 -0.53 -36.42 -0.07
CA LEU A 222 0.94 -36.43 -0.09
C LEU A 222 1.52 -37.35 -1.17
N ARG A 223 0.66 -38.02 -1.94
CA ARG A 223 1.04 -38.99 -2.98
C ARG A 223 1.95 -40.11 -2.44
N LEU A 224 1.65 -40.60 -1.24
CA LEU A 224 2.32 -41.70 -0.55
C LEU A 224 1.40 -42.93 -0.47
N SER A 225 1.94 -44.08 -0.10
CA SER A 225 1.10 -45.23 0.27
C SER A 225 0.53 -45.06 1.69
N VAL A 226 -0.63 -45.69 1.93
CA VAL A 226 -1.25 -45.72 3.28
C VAL A 226 -0.30 -46.34 4.32
N LYS A 227 0.48 -47.34 3.89
CA LYS A 227 1.48 -48.00 4.74
C LYS A 227 2.58 -47.02 5.16
N GLU A 228 3.16 -46.28 4.22
CA GLU A 228 4.20 -45.29 4.52
C GLU A 228 3.70 -44.20 5.47
N VAL A 229 2.49 -43.69 5.25
CA VAL A 229 1.89 -42.70 6.15
C VAL A 229 1.71 -43.31 7.54
N GLY A 230 1.09 -44.49 7.66
CA GLY A 230 0.85 -45.14 8.94
C GLY A 230 2.12 -45.46 9.74
N GLU A 231 3.18 -45.94 9.08
CA GLU A 231 4.46 -46.27 9.71
C GLU A 231 5.22 -45.03 10.22
N ASN A 232 5.04 -43.89 9.55
CA ASN A 232 5.72 -42.62 9.85
C ASN A 232 4.82 -41.62 10.59
N TRP A 233 3.56 -41.95 10.86
CA TRP A 233 2.68 -41.13 11.70
C TRP A 233 3.14 -41.23 13.16
N LYS A 234 3.67 -40.13 13.70
CA LYS A 234 4.27 -40.10 15.05
C LYS A 234 3.63 -39.02 15.92
N PRO A 235 3.61 -39.21 17.25
CA PRO A 235 3.40 -38.11 18.18
C PRO A 235 4.65 -37.23 18.30
N CYS A 236 4.45 -35.93 18.48
CA CYS A 236 5.50 -34.95 18.79
C CYS A 236 4.94 -33.93 19.79
N GLY A 237 5.27 -34.10 21.09
CA GLY A 237 4.61 -33.34 22.15
C GLY A 237 3.11 -33.68 22.21
N GLU A 238 2.26 -32.66 22.14
CA GLU A 238 0.79 -32.79 22.19
C GLU A 238 0.15 -32.97 20.81
N VAL A 239 0.93 -32.95 19.73
CA VAL A 239 0.42 -33.08 18.35
C VAL A 239 0.85 -34.40 17.72
N VAL A 240 0.13 -34.81 16.68
CA VAL A 240 0.46 -35.96 15.83
C VAL A 240 0.65 -35.50 14.40
N GLY A 241 1.44 -36.23 13.61
CA GLY A 241 1.76 -35.86 12.23
C GLY A 241 2.95 -36.63 11.67
N LEU A 242 3.69 -35.97 10.77
CA LEU A 242 4.81 -36.56 10.04
C LEU A 242 6.13 -35.84 10.34
N PRO A 243 7.23 -36.57 10.63
CA PRO A 243 8.55 -35.99 10.81
C PRO A 243 9.05 -35.26 9.55
N LEU A 244 9.64 -34.07 9.72
CA LEU A 244 10.19 -33.28 8.61
C LEU A 244 11.24 -34.07 7.81
N LYS A 245 12.13 -34.81 8.49
CA LYS A 245 13.17 -35.64 7.85
C LYS A 245 12.57 -36.69 6.90
N PHE A 246 11.44 -37.29 7.26
CA PHE A 246 10.75 -38.25 6.40
C PHE A 246 10.21 -37.57 5.14
N LEU A 247 9.51 -36.44 5.32
CA LEU A 247 8.92 -35.70 4.22
C LEU A 247 9.96 -35.09 3.26
N LEU A 248 11.07 -34.57 3.78
CA LEU A 248 12.18 -34.07 2.96
C LEU A 248 12.80 -35.18 2.11
N ARG A 249 12.96 -36.38 2.68
CA ARG A 249 13.50 -37.53 1.94
C ARG A 249 12.57 -37.93 0.80
N VAL A 250 11.29 -38.16 1.07
CA VAL A 250 10.35 -38.59 0.01
C VAL A 250 10.21 -37.53 -1.09
N ALA A 251 10.19 -36.24 -0.75
CA ALA A 251 10.18 -35.17 -1.73
C ALA A 251 11.45 -35.18 -2.61
N ARG A 252 12.63 -35.38 -2.00
CA ARG A 252 13.89 -35.48 -2.73
C ARG A 252 13.90 -36.67 -3.68
N ASP A 253 13.50 -37.85 -3.20
CA ASP A 253 13.44 -39.07 -4.00
C ASP A 253 12.54 -38.89 -5.24
N GLU A 254 11.42 -38.17 -5.12
CA GLU A 254 10.51 -37.90 -6.24
C GLU A 254 11.05 -36.84 -7.22
N ALA A 255 11.79 -35.84 -6.72
CA ALA A 255 12.50 -34.90 -7.57
C ALA A 255 13.61 -35.59 -8.39
N GLU A 256 14.36 -36.52 -7.77
CA GLU A 256 15.41 -37.30 -8.44
C GLU A 256 14.85 -38.23 -9.53
N LYS A 257 13.65 -38.78 -9.32
CA LYS A 257 12.92 -39.57 -10.33
C LYS A 257 12.30 -38.72 -11.45
N GLY A 258 12.25 -37.40 -11.29
CA GLY A 258 11.57 -36.49 -12.22
C GLY A 258 10.03 -36.51 -12.10
N ASN A 259 9.48 -37.01 -10.99
CA ASN A 259 8.04 -37.05 -10.74
C ASN A 259 7.52 -35.71 -10.19
N TRP A 260 7.53 -34.67 -11.02
CA TRP A 260 7.30 -33.28 -10.59
C TRP A 260 5.93 -33.04 -9.95
N GLU A 261 4.86 -33.70 -10.41
CA GLU A 261 3.52 -33.53 -9.82
C GLU A 261 3.49 -33.99 -8.35
N VAL A 262 4.08 -35.16 -8.08
CA VAL A 262 4.18 -35.77 -6.74
C VAL A 262 5.08 -34.92 -5.86
N PHE A 263 6.24 -34.53 -6.38
CA PHE A 263 7.17 -33.64 -5.71
C PHE A 263 6.52 -32.31 -5.31
N HIS A 264 5.78 -31.66 -6.21
CA HIS A 264 5.11 -30.39 -5.91
C HIS A 264 4.10 -30.52 -4.76
N ALA A 265 3.33 -31.61 -4.72
CA ALA A 265 2.39 -31.87 -3.63
C ALA A 265 3.11 -32.02 -2.28
N GLN A 266 4.21 -32.78 -2.26
CA GLN A 266 4.99 -33.01 -1.04
C GLN A 266 5.72 -31.74 -0.59
N LEU A 267 6.29 -30.97 -1.51
CA LEU A 267 6.90 -29.67 -1.24
C LEU A 267 5.89 -28.65 -0.70
N ALA A 268 4.69 -28.59 -1.29
CA ALA A 268 3.63 -27.72 -0.81
C ALA A 268 3.20 -28.09 0.62
N ALA A 269 3.01 -29.39 0.91
CA ALA A 269 2.68 -29.85 2.25
C ALA A 269 3.78 -29.51 3.29
N LEU A 270 5.05 -29.62 2.90
CA LEU A 270 6.19 -29.18 3.71
C LEU A 270 6.12 -27.68 4.02
N ILE A 271 5.87 -26.83 3.01
CA ILE A 271 5.73 -25.38 3.19
C ILE A 271 4.53 -25.05 4.10
N TYR A 272 3.42 -25.78 3.95
CA TYR A 272 2.25 -25.62 4.82
C TYR A 272 2.59 -25.90 6.29
N GLY A 273 3.25 -27.02 6.58
CA GLY A 273 3.56 -27.41 7.96
C GLY A 273 4.67 -26.61 8.63
N ILE A 274 5.70 -26.21 7.87
CA ILE A 274 6.89 -25.58 8.44
C ILE A 274 6.82 -24.05 8.39
N ILE A 275 6.21 -23.47 7.35
CA ILE A 275 6.22 -22.01 7.13
C ILE A 275 4.86 -21.39 7.43
N LEU A 276 3.77 -21.98 6.91
CA LEU A 276 2.43 -21.40 7.04
C LEU A 276 1.82 -21.65 8.41
N PHE A 277 1.91 -22.88 8.92
CA PHE A 277 1.33 -23.30 10.20
C PHE A 277 2.38 -23.95 11.11
N PRO A 278 3.46 -23.22 11.48
CA PRO A 278 4.51 -23.76 12.32
C PRO A 278 3.97 -24.17 13.69
N SER A 279 4.19 -25.42 14.07
CA SER A 279 3.64 -26.00 15.31
C SER A 279 4.75 -26.50 16.24
N MET A 280 5.51 -27.50 15.79
CA MET A 280 6.62 -28.12 16.51
C MET A 280 7.88 -28.18 15.63
N PRO A 281 9.09 -27.99 16.19
CA PRO A 281 10.32 -28.05 15.43
C PRO A 281 10.50 -29.33 14.61
N ASN A 282 10.89 -29.21 13.35
CA ASN A 282 11.14 -30.35 12.45
C ASN A 282 9.92 -31.30 12.29
N PHE A 283 8.71 -30.77 12.33
CA PHE A 283 7.51 -31.60 12.33
C PHE A 283 6.34 -30.96 11.58
N VAL A 284 5.67 -31.73 10.71
CA VAL A 284 4.47 -31.30 10.01
C VAL A 284 3.27 -31.94 10.70
N ASP A 285 2.48 -31.14 11.41
CA ASP A 285 1.38 -31.64 12.21
C ASP A 285 0.09 -31.94 11.39
N HIS A 286 -0.82 -32.68 11.99
CA HIS A 286 -2.09 -33.06 11.37
C HIS A 286 -2.98 -31.85 11.04
N ALA A 287 -2.88 -30.75 11.79
CA ALA A 287 -3.65 -29.54 11.53
C ALA A 287 -3.20 -28.90 10.20
N ALA A 288 -1.89 -28.73 10.00
CA ALA A 288 -1.33 -28.20 8.77
C ALA A 288 -1.66 -29.09 7.56
N ILE A 289 -1.56 -30.42 7.70
CA ILE A 289 -1.96 -31.38 6.66
C ILE A 289 -3.46 -31.26 6.35
N SER A 290 -4.30 -31.13 7.38
CA SER A 290 -5.75 -30.96 7.21
C SER A 290 -6.09 -29.66 6.46
N ILE A 291 -5.38 -28.57 6.76
CA ILE A 291 -5.57 -27.29 6.09
C ILE A 291 -5.10 -27.37 4.63
N PHE A 292 -3.96 -28.04 4.38
CA PHE A 292 -3.46 -28.31 3.03
C PHE A 292 -4.48 -29.07 2.18
N ILE A 293 -5.08 -30.14 2.73
CA ILE A 293 -6.10 -30.94 2.05
C ILE A 293 -7.35 -30.11 1.73
N ARG A 294 -7.76 -29.21 2.63
CA ARG A 294 -8.93 -28.34 2.44
C ARG A 294 -8.72 -27.25 1.38
N GLY A 295 -7.49 -26.77 1.20
CA GLY A 295 -7.16 -25.75 0.20
C GLY A 295 -7.72 -24.34 0.50
N ASN A 296 -8.16 -24.06 1.73
CA ASN A 296 -8.62 -22.74 2.17
C ASN A 296 -7.80 -22.20 3.37
N PRO A 297 -6.48 -21.96 3.20
CA PRO A 297 -5.59 -21.60 4.31
C PRO A 297 -5.75 -20.16 4.79
N VAL A 298 -6.18 -19.23 3.92
CA VAL A 298 -6.11 -17.78 4.17
C VAL A 298 -6.83 -17.35 5.46
N PRO A 299 -8.09 -17.76 5.74
CA PRO A 299 -8.75 -17.39 6.98
C PRO A 299 -8.02 -17.92 8.23
N THR A 300 -7.48 -19.13 8.14
CA THR A 300 -6.75 -19.78 9.25
C THR A 300 -5.40 -19.11 9.50
N LEU A 301 -4.69 -18.72 8.44
CA LEU A 301 -3.44 -17.97 8.51
C LEU A 301 -3.64 -16.60 9.17
N LEU A 302 -4.67 -15.88 8.74
CA LEU A 302 -4.99 -14.58 9.32
C LEU A 302 -5.36 -14.72 10.80
N ALA A 303 -6.13 -15.76 11.15
CA ALA A 303 -6.47 -16.07 12.53
C ALA A 303 -5.21 -16.32 13.38
N ASP A 304 -4.29 -17.15 12.90
CA ASP A 304 -3.06 -17.48 13.63
C ASP A 304 -2.14 -16.28 13.78
N THR A 305 -2.06 -15.40 12.77
CA THR A 305 -1.36 -14.12 12.89
C THR A 305 -1.94 -13.28 14.02
N TYR A 306 -3.26 -13.03 14.01
CA TYR A 306 -3.90 -12.20 15.02
C TYR A 306 -3.82 -12.84 16.41
N TYR A 307 -4.09 -14.14 16.51
CA TYR A 307 -4.09 -14.87 17.77
C TYR A 307 -2.69 -14.90 18.40
N ALA A 308 -1.65 -15.17 17.60
CA ALA A 308 -0.26 -15.20 18.07
C ALA A 308 0.19 -13.83 18.60
N ILE A 309 -0.22 -12.74 17.95
CA ILE A 309 0.12 -11.38 18.38
C ILE A 309 -0.67 -11.01 19.64
N HIS A 310 -1.99 -11.20 19.61
CA HIS A 310 -2.89 -10.81 20.69
C HIS A 310 -2.57 -11.54 21.99
N SER A 311 -2.34 -12.85 21.93
CA SER A 311 -1.99 -13.66 23.12
C SER A 311 -0.65 -13.27 23.78
N ARG A 312 0.22 -12.56 23.05
CA ARG A 312 1.53 -12.10 23.52
C ARG A 312 1.56 -10.61 23.84
N HIS A 313 0.49 -9.87 23.57
CA HIS A 313 0.40 -8.46 23.93
C HIS A 313 0.55 -8.27 25.44
N GLY A 314 1.39 -7.32 25.86
CA GLY A 314 1.70 -7.03 27.27
C GLY A 314 2.59 -8.08 27.98
N LYS A 315 2.71 -9.29 27.42
CA LYS A 315 3.49 -10.41 28.00
C LYS A 315 4.84 -10.61 27.31
N GLY A 316 4.94 -10.24 26.03
CA GLY A 316 6.09 -10.58 25.19
C GLY A 316 6.26 -12.08 24.96
N GLY A 317 7.43 -12.48 24.45
CA GLY A 317 7.81 -13.86 24.19
C GLY A 317 7.71 -14.27 22.73
N ALA A 318 7.63 -15.58 22.49
CA ALA A 318 7.70 -16.15 21.15
C ALA A 318 6.38 -15.95 20.38
N ILE A 319 6.48 -15.35 19.19
CA ILE A 319 5.39 -15.23 18.22
C ILE A 319 5.44 -16.45 17.29
N LYS A 320 4.35 -17.21 17.27
CA LYS A 320 4.19 -18.43 16.46
C LYS A 320 3.10 -18.23 15.40
N CYS A 321 3.48 -17.70 14.25
CA CYS A 321 2.63 -17.56 13.07
C CYS A 321 3.50 -17.61 11.79
N CYS A 322 2.90 -17.42 10.61
CA CYS A 322 3.63 -17.30 9.35
C CYS A 322 4.36 -15.95 9.27
N LEU A 323 5.57 -15.89 9.85
CA LEU A 323 6.39 -14.68 9.89
C LEU A 323 6.74 -14.11 8.51
N PRO A 324 7.10 -14.93 7.50
CA PRO A 324 7.41 -14.39 6.18
C PRO A 324 6.20 -13.70 5.54
N LEU A 325 4.99 -14.22 5.72
CA LEU A 325 3.79 -13.59 5.20
C LEU A 325 3.47 -12.26 5.90
N LEU A 326 3.56 -12.21 7.24
CA LEU A 326 3.38 -10.98 8.01
C LEU A 326 4.43 -9.92 7.62
N PHE A 327 5.69 -10.35 7.44
CA PHE A 327 6.78 -9.49 7.01
C PHE A 327 6.53 -8.90 5.62
N ARG A 328 6.19 -9.75 4.64
CA ARG A 328 5.85 -9.29 3.28
C ARG A 328 4.69 -8.30 3.29
N TRP A 329 3.65 -8.60 4.06
CA TRP A 329 2.51 -7.70 4.21
C TRP A 329 2.95 -6.33 4.72
N PHE A 330 3.71 -6.28 5.82
CA PHE A 330 4.15 -5.03 6.42
C PHE A 330 5.08 -4.25 5.48
N MET A 331 6.10 -4.91 4.92
CA MET A 331 7.04 -4.28 4.01
C MET A 331 6.37 -3.77 2.74
N SER A 332 5.29 -4.41 2.28
CA SER A 332 4.55 -3.95 1.09
C SER A 332 3.86 -2.59 1.28
N LEU A 333 3.64 -2.17 2.53
CA LEU A 333 2.98 -0.91 2.89
C LEU A 333 3.97 0.26 3.05
N LEU A 334 5.26 -0.03 3.22
CA LEU A 334 6.27 0.98 3.55
C LEU A 334 6.89 1.62 2.29
N PRO A 335 7.40 2.86 2.39
CA PRO A 335 8.14 3.48 1.30
C PRO A 335 9.34 2.63 0.86
N VAL A 336 9.55 2.55 -0.46
CA VAL A 336 10.69 1.83 -1.08
C VAL A 336 11.82 2.76 -1.53
N SER A 337 11.62 4.07 -1.38
CA SER A 337 12.57 5.13 -1.71
C SER A 337 12.32 6.36 -0.83
N GLY A 338 13.20 7.35 -0.93
CA GLY A 338 13.09 8.62 -0.22
C GLY A 338 13.57 8.57 1.23
N PRO A 339 13.23 9.58 2.05
CA PRO A 339 13.81 9.80 3.37
C PRO A 339 13.73 8.58 4.29
N PHE A 340 12.65 7.81 4.19
CA PHE A 340 12.50 6.58 4.95
C PHE A 340 13.63 5.60 4.64
N VAL A 341 14.00 5.38 3.37
CA VAL A 341 15.08 4.45 2.98
C VAL A 341 16.46 5.09 3.17
N ASP A 342 16.60 6.37 2.81
CA ASP A 342 17.88 7.08 2.84
C ASP A 342 18.46 7.21 4.26
N THR A 343 17.60 7.21 5.28
CA THR A 343 17.98 7.30 6.70
C THR A 343 18.24 5.94 7.36
N GLN A 344 18.24 4.83 6.62
CA GLN A 344 18.45 3.49 7.19
C GLN A 344 19.80 3.34 7.92
N SER A 345 20.83 4.08 7.51
CA SER A 345 22.16 4.04 8.15
C SER A 345 22.26 4.93 9.39
N THR A 346 21.38 5.92 9.55
CA THR A 346 21.46 6.93 10.61
C THR A 346 20.38 6.78 11.67
N LEU A 347 19.18 6.32 11.29
CA LEU A 347 18.03 6.19 12.17
C LEU A 347 17.65 4.72 12.42
N LYS A 348 17.27 4.44 13.66
CA LYS A 348 16.73 3.12 14.03
C LYS A 348 15.37 2.90 13.39
N TRP A 349 15.00 1.63 13.21
CA TRP A 349 13.68 1.24 12.69
C TRP A 349 12.51 1.90 13.43
N THR A 350 12.60 1.98 14.76
CA THR A 350 11.57 2.63 15.58
C THR A 350 11.43 4.11 15.28
N GLN A 351 12.55 4.82 15.09
CA GLN A 351 12.55 6.25 14.73
C GLN A 351 11.99 6.45 13.33
N ARG A 352 12.45 5.65 12.36
CA ARG A 352 11.96 5.73 10.97
C ARG A 352 10.44 5.52 10.90
N VAL A 353 9.91 4.51 11.60
CA VAL A 353 8.45 4.24 11.67
C VAL A 353 7.71 5.35 12.41
N MET A 354 8.27 5.89 13.50
CA MET A 354 7.71 7.02 14.23
C MET A 354 7.77 8.35 13.47
N SER A 355 8.51 8.45 12.37
CA SER A 355 8.49 9.62 11.50
C SER A 355 7.62 9.41 10.25
N LEU A 356 7.02 8.22 10.09
CA LEU A 356 6.04 7.97 9.04
C LEU A 356 4.69 8.56 9.41
N THR A 357 4.01 9.02 8.37
CA THR A 357 2.68 9.58 8.41
C THR A 357 1.77 8.84 7.45
N SER A 358 0.47 9.14 7.47
CA SER A 358 -0.46 8.48 6.56
C SER A 358 -0.22 8.76 5.08
N TYR A 359 0.60 9.76 4.72
CA TYR A 359 0.97 10.08 3.34
C TYR A 359 2.11 9.21 2.80
N ASP A 360 2.96 8.72 3.69
CA ASP A 360 4.12 7.91 3.32
C ASP A 360 3.72 6.45 3.03
N ILE A 361 2.59 6.02 3.56
CA ILE A 361 2.10 4.64 3.40
C ILE A 361 1.66 4.39 1.96
N ARG A 362 2.15 3.27 1.40
CA ARG A 362 1.80 2.80 0.06
C ARG A 362 0.43 2.12 0.07
N TRP A 363 -0.64 2.92 0.04
CA TRP A 363 -2.01 2.39 0.05
C TRP A 363 -2.41 1.63 -1.24
N GLN A 364 -1.73 1.85 -2.37
CA GLN A 364 -2.22 1.48 -3.71
C GLN A 364 -1.43 0.40 -4.47
N SER A 365 -0.34 -0.17 -3.93
CA SER A 365 0.70 -0.78 -4.78
C SER A 365 0.36 -2.09 -5.52
N TYR A 366 -0.84 -2.67 -5.38
CA TYR A 366 -1.37 -3.81 -6.17
C TYR A 366 -2.86 -4.11 -5.87
N ARG A 367 -3.54 -3.27 -5.07
CA ARG A 367 -4.82 -3.59 -4.40
C ARG A 367 -6.04 -3.04 -5.13
N MET A 368 -5.82 -2.59 -6.35
CA MET A 368 -6.84 -1.99 -7.21
C MET A 368 -7.89 -3.02 -7.67
N ASP A 369 -7.59 -4.31 -7.59
CA ASP A 369 -8.50 -5.38 -8.04
C ASP A 369 -9.45 -5.92 -6.96
N VAL A 370 -9.29 -5.50 -5.70
CA VAL A 370 -10.22 -5.90 -4.62
C VAL A 370 -11.58 -5.24 -4.88
N LYS A 371 -12.49 -5.96 -5.54
CA LYS A 371 -13.85 -5.46 -5.83
C LYS A 371 -14.77 -5.61 -4.62
N ASN A 372 -14.58 -6.69 -3.87
CA ASN A 372 -15.46 -7.14 -2.83
C ASN A 372 -14.67 -7.31 -1.54
N VAL A 373 -15.26 -6.92 -0.41
CA VAL A 373 -14.63 -7.02 0.90
C VAL A 373 -15.51 -7.82 1.84
N ILE A 374 -14.93 -8.79 2.52
CA ILE A 374 -15.60 -9.53 3.60
C ILE A 374 -15.69 -8.62 4.81
N MET A 375 -16.91 -8.27 5.21
CA MET A 375 -17.17 -7.33 6.32
C MET A 375 -17.76 -8.01 7.55
N SER A 376 -18.46 -9.12 7.38
CA SER A 376 -19.18 -9.83 8.45
C SER A 376 -19.33 -11.32 8.14
N CYS A 377 -19.69 -12.13 9.13
CA CYS A 377 -20.10 -13.53 8.95
C CYS A 377 -21.32 -13.83 9.82
N GLY A 378 -22.41 -14.31 9.23
CA GLY A 378 -23.64 -14.65 9.94
C GLY A 378 -24.16 -13.49 10.80
N GLU A 379 -24.30 -13.74 12.09
CA GLU A 379 -24.72 -12.79 13.12
C GLU A 379 -23.62 -11.82 13.57
N PHE A 380 -22.36 -12.09 13.26
CA PHE A 380 -21.22 -11.26 13.66
C PHE A 380 -21.11 -10.04 12.73
N ARG A 381 -21.09 -8.83 13.29
CA ARG A 381 -20.89 -7.57 12.53
C ARG A 381 -19.43 -7.29 12.15
N ASN A 382 -18.53 -8.16 12.57
CA ASN A 382 -17.14 -8.27 12.16
C ASN A 382 -16.86 -9.72 11.74
N VAL A 383 -15.60 -10.06 11.45
CA VAL A 383 -15.27 -11.38 10.89
C VAL A 383 -14.61 -12.25 11.96
N PRO A 384 -15.31 -13.26 12.51
CA PRO A 384 -14.72 -14.22 13.42
C PRO A 384 -13.78 -15.17 12.65
N LEU A 385 -12.55 -15.33 13.09
CA LEU A 385 -11.56 -16.21 12.47
C LEU A 385 -11.25 -17.41 13.38
N VAL A 386 -10.88 -18.53 12.76
CA VAL A 386 -10.50 -19.76 13.45
C VAL A 386 -9.10 -20.16 13.00
N GLY A 387 -8.14 -20.12 13.92
CA GLY A 387 -6.73 -20.47 13.68
C GLY A 387 -6.44 -21.93 14.00
N THR A 388 -5.18 -22.32 14.14
CA THR A 388 -4.79 -23.64 14.65
C THR A 388 -4.84 -23.70 16.18
N LYS A 389 -4.59 -22.59 16.87
CA LYS A 389 -4.53 -22.54 18.35
C LYS A 389 -5.81 -22.00 19.02
N GLY A 390 -6.48 -21.06 18.38
CA GLY A 390 -7.66 -20.41 18.96
C GLY A 390 -8.47 -19.63 17.96
N CYS A 391 -9.52 -18.99 18.45
CA CYS A 391 -10.41 -18.16 17.66
C CYS A 391 -10.19 -16.68 17.99
N ILE A 392 -10.31 -15.82 16.98
CA ILE A 392 -10.20 -14.37 17.15
C ILE A 392 -10.96 -13.66 16.02
N ASN A 393 -11.75 -12.62 16.31
CA ASN A 393 -12.29 -11.73 15.26
C ASN A 393 -11.28 -10.68 14.79
N TYR A 394 -11.36 -10.26 13.54
CA TYR A 394 -10.75 -9.02 13.07
C TYR A 394 -11.82 -8.05 12.59
N ASN A 395 -11.46 -6.79 12.42
CA ASN A 395 -12.39 -5.68 12.15
C ASN A 395 -12.10 -5.07 10.76
N PRO A 396 -12.67 -5.60 9.66
CA PRO A 396 -12.39 -5.14 8.29
C PRO A 396 -12.70 -3.67 8.03
N VAL A 397 -13.60 -3.08 8.83
CA VAL A 397 -13.96 -1.65 8.75
C VAL A 397 -12.75 -0.73 8.95
N LEU A 398 -11.71 -1.18 9.67
CA LEU A 398 -10.48 -0.42 9.95
C LEU A 398 -9.48 -0.46 8.79
N SER A 399 -9.63 -1.38 7.84
CA SER A 399 -8.67 -1.64 6.75
C SER A 399 -9.19 -1.21 5.38
N LEU A 400 -10.35 -0.55 5.28
CA LEU A 400 -10.91 -0.18 3.96
C LEU A 400 -9.96 0.72 3.16
N ARG A 401 -9.20 1.62 3.81
CA ARG A 401 -8.15 2.43 3.17
C ARG A 401 -7.06 1.58 2.51
N GLN A 402 -6.63 0.51 3.17
CA GLN A 402 -5.64 -0.43 2.64
C GLN A 402 -6.14 -1.15 1.38
N LEU A 403 -7.45 -1.34 1.26
CA LEU A 403 -8.11 -1.97 0.11
C LEU A 403 -8.50 -0.95 -0.98
N GLY A 404 -8.11 0.33 -0.79
CA GLY A 404 -8.32 1.41 -1.73
C GLY A 404 -9.63 2.17 -1.55
N PHE A 405 -10.44 1.86 -0.53
CA PHE A 405 -11.72 2.52 -0.27
C PHE A 405 -11.59 3.69 0.72
N VAL A 406 -12.54 4.62 0.68
CA VAL A 406 -12.55 5.82 1.52
C VAL A 406 -12.96 5.47 2.95
N MET A 407 -12.17 5.92 3.94
CA MET A 407 -12.58 5.88 5.36
C MET A 407 -13.43 7.12 5.66
N SER A 408 -14.75 7.01 5.44
CA SER A 408 -15.63 8.18 5.47
C SER A 408 -16.03 8.63 6.88
N ARG A 409 -16.08 7.69 7.82
CA ARG A 409 -16.57 7.92 9.18
C ARG A 409 -15.77 7.10 10.19
N ARG A 410 -15.88 7.44 11.47
CA ARG A 410 -15.46 6.55 12.55
C ARG A 410 -16.23 5.21 12.49
N PRO A 411 -15.62 4.09 12.91
CA PRO A 411 -16.31 2.82 13.03
C PRO A 411 -17.46 2.92 14.05
N LEU A 412 -18.52 2.13 13.84
CA LEU A 412 -19.54 1.92 14.87
C LEU A 412 -18.99 0.94 15.91
N GLU A 413 -19.37 1.10 17.17
CA GLU A 413 -18.93 0.23 18.26
C GLU A 413 -19.20 -1.26 17.94
N ALA A 414 -20.38 -1.56 17.39
CA ALA A 414 -20.74 -2.92 17.02
C ALA A 414 -19.91 -3.50 15.86
N GLU A 415 -19.21 -2.68 15.06
CA GLU A 415 -18.30 -3.12 13.98
C GLU A 415 -16.88 -3.43 14.51
N ILE A 416 -16.53 -2.95 15.70
CA ILE A 416 -15.20 -3.11 16.32
C ILE A 416 -15.22 -3.89 17.64
N VAL A 417 -16.41 -4.24 18.14
CA VAL A 417 -16.59 -4.95 19.41
C VAL A 417 -15.80 -6.25 19.47
N GLU A 418 -15.24 -6.54 20.64
CA GLU A 418 -14.61 -7.81 20.93
C GLU A 418 -15.67 -8.93 20.98
N SER A 419 -15.85 -9.64 19.87
CA SER A 419 -16.89 -10.67 19.73
C SER A 419 -16.36 -12.09 19.89
N VAL A 420 -15.06 -12.31 19.70
CA VAL A 420 -14.42 -13.64 19.71
C VAL A 420 -12.97 -13.54 20.18
N TYR A 421 -12.61 -14.22 21.28
CA TYR A 421 -11.23 -14.55 21.65
C TYR A 421 -11.21 -15.70 22.67
N PHE A 422 -10.71 -16.88 22.28
CA PHE A 422 -10.59 -18.07 23.16
C PHE A 422 -9.70 -19.17 22.54
N GLU A 423 -9.14 -20.06 23.36
CA GLU A 423 -8.51 -21.30 22.86
C GLU A 423 -9.59 -22.29 22.41
N LYS A 424 -9.38 -23.04 21.33
CA LYS A 424 -10.44 -23.90 20.74
C LYS A 424 -11.07 -24.89 21.72
N LYS A 425 -10.25 -25.44 22.61
CA LYS A 425 -10.68 -26.44 23.60
C LYS A 425 -11.60 -25.87 24.68
N ASP A 426 -11.60 -24.55 24.87
CA ASP A 426 -12.32 -23.90 25.97
C ASP A 426 -13.82 -23.76 25.67
N ASP A 427 -14.19 -23.56 24.39
CA ASP A 427 -15.59 -23.32 23.99
C ASP A 427 -15.93 -23.98 22.63
N PRO A 428 -16.19 -25.31 22.62
CA PRO A 428 -16.58 -26.02 21.41
C PRO A 428 -17.89 -25.52 20.80
N ALA A 429 -18.85 -25.09 21.63
CA ALA A 429 -20.16 -24.62 21.18
C ALA A 429 -20.03 -23.32 20.37
N ARG A 430 -19.20 -22.39 20.85
CA ARG A 430 -18.89 -21.14 20.15
C ARG A 430 -18.03 -21.36 18.92
N LEU A 431 -17.12 -22.34 18.93
CA LEU A 431 -16.39 -22.77 17.73
C LEU A 431 -17.35 -23.25 16.63
N GLU A 432 -18.34 -24.08 16.97
CA GLU A 432 -19.38 -24.51 16.03
C GLU A 432 -20.25 -23.36 15.54
N GLN A 433 -20.58 -22.40 16.42
CA GLN A 433 -21.31 -21.19 16.06
C GLN A 433 -20.57 -20.38 15.01
N ILE A 434 -19.26 -20.14 15.22
CA ILE A 434 -18.40 -19.47 14.22
C ILE A 434 -18.41 -20.26 12.91
N GLY A 435 -18.29 -21.58 12.97
CA GLY A 435 -18.35 -22.44 11.79
C GLY A 435 -19.67 -22.36 11.02
N ARG A 436 -20.81 -22.17 11.71
CA ARG A 436 -22.10 -21.90 11.08
C ARG A 436 -22.16 -20.50 10.47
N ALA A 437 -21.63 -19.49 11.15
CA ALA A 437 -21.61 -18.11 10.66
C ALA A 437 -20.85 -17.97 9.33
N TRP A 438 -19.76 -18.73 9.15
CA TRP A 438 -19.00 -18.78 7.90
C TRP A 438 -19.77 -19.33 6.68
N ARG A 439 -20.94 -19.95 6.89
CA ARG A 439 -21.83 -20.34 5.77
C ARG A 439 -22.56 -19.14 5.17
N SER A 440 -22.57 -18.01 5.85
CA SER A 440 -23.25 -16.77 5.44
C SER A 440 -22.29 -15.59 5.54
N VAL A 441 -21.31 -15.55 4.63
CA VAL A 441 -20.32 -14.47 4.58
C VAL A 441 -20.96 -13.18 4.06
N GLY A 442 -20.89 -12.12 4.85
CA GLY A 442 -21.35 -10.78 4.50
C GLY A 442 -20.30 -10.02 3.71
N VAL A 443 -20.44 -10.06 2.40
CA VAL A 443 -19.55 -9.37 1.46
C VAL A 443 -20.16 -8.03 1.06
N LYS A 444 -19.38 -6.94 1.15
CA LYS A 444 -19.76 -5.65 0.56
C LYS A 444 -19.10 -5.49 -0.79
N ASP A 445 -19.93 -5.22 -1.80
CA ASP A 445 -19.50 -4.89 -3.14
C ASP A 445 -18.91 -3.47 -3.20
N GLY A 446 -17.92 -3.27 -4.06
CA GLY A 446 -17.24 -2.00 -4.24
C GLY A 446 -18.18 -0.86 -4.64
N SER A 447 -19.29 -1.15 -5.33
CA SER A 447 -20.34 -0.16 -5.61
C SER A 447 -20.99 0.41 -4.34
N VAL A 448 -21.08 -0.41 -3.28
CA VAL A 448 -21.62 -0.01 -1.96
C VAL A 448 -20.56 0.70 -1.13
N LEU A 449 -19.30 0.29 -1.24
CA LEU A 449 -18.17 0.93 -0.55
C LEU A 449 -17.76 2.27 -1.19
N GLY A 450 -18.22 2.54 -2.41
CA GLY A 450 -17.97 3.76 -3.14
C GLY A 450 -16.72 3.70 -4.02
N LYS A 451 -16.38 4.84 -4.63
CA LYS A 451 -15.23 4.92 -5.53
C LYS A 451 -13.93 4.64 -4.78
N LYS A 452 -13.03 3.91 -5.43
CA LYS A 452 -11.68 3.67 -4.90
C LYS A 452 -10.88 4.97 -4.86
N PHE A 453 -10.67 5.45 -3.65
CA PHE A 453 -9.82 6.57 -3.34
C PHE A 453 -9.29 6.35 -1.92
N ALA A 454 -8.00 6.03 -1.80
CA ALA A 454 -7.38 5.55 -0.56
C ALA A 454 -7.11 6.69 0.45
N ILE A 455 -8.15 7.44 0.82
CA ILE A 455 -8.11 8.56 1.75
C ILE A 455 -8.89 8.23 3.04
N ALA A 456 -8.49 8.85 4.13
CA ALA A 456 -9.30 8.92 5.34
C ALA A 456 -9.85 10.34 5.52
N MET A 457 -11.15 10.44 5.79
CA MET A 457 -11.82 11.71 6.05
C MET A 457 -11.49 12.22 7.46
N PRO A 458 -11.62 13.55 7.72
CA PRO A 458 -11.26 14.17 8.99
C PRO A 458 -11.87 13.47 10.22
N ASP A 459 -13.15 13.09 10.15
CA ASP A 459 -13.85 12.36 11.21
C ASP A 459 -13.15 11.06 11.62
N TYR A 460 -12.60 10.32 10.64
CA TYR A 460 -11.85 9.10 10.92
C TYR A 460 -10.47 9.43 11.49
N THR A 461 -9.74 10.37 10.89
CA THR A 461 -8.39 10.72 11.34
C THR A 461 -8.38 11.30 12.75
N ASP A 462 -9.39 12.11 13.10
CA ASP A 462 -9.53 12.68 14.44
C ASP A 462 -9.89 11.61 15.47
N TRP A 463 -10.69 10.61 15.05
CA TRP A 463 -10.95 9.45 15.88
C TRP A 463 -9.67 8.63 16.15
N VAL A 464 -8.81 8.44 15.14
CA VAL A 464 -7.51 7.78 15.33
C VAL A 464 -6.61 8.57 16.28
N LYS A 465 -6.52 9.90 16.13
CA LYS A 465 -5.72 10.76 17.03
C LYS A 465 -6.19 10.65 18.49
N LYS A 466 -7.50 10.69 18.73
CA LYS A 466 -8.08 10.46 20.07
C LYS A 466 -7.76 9.05 20.59
N ARG A 467 -7.80 8.04 19.73
CA ARG A 467 -7.41 6.68 20.10
C ARG A 467 -5.95 6.61 20.54
N VAL A 468 -5.04 7.29 19.82
CA VAL A 468 -3.61 7.36 20.16
C VAL A 468 -3.37 7.93 21.56
N GLU A 469 -4.13 8.95 21.97
CA GLU A 469 -4.06 9.53 23.31
C GLU A 469 -4.42 8.51 24.40
N THR A 470 -5.38 7.62 24.14
CA THR A 470 -5.77 6.55 25.09
C THR A 470 -4.85 5.34 25.05
N LEU A 471 -4.37 4.96 23.86
CA LEU A 471 -3.55 3.76 23.65
C LEU A 471 -2.11 3.97 24.13
N LEU A 472 -1.63 5.21 24.13
CA LEU A 472 -0.26 5.64 24.45
C LEU A 472 0.78 5.00 23.53
N LEU A 473 1.38 5.75 22.59
CA LEU A 473 2.38 5.18 21.70
C LEU A 473 3.62 4.66 22.48
N PRO A 474 4.29 3.61 21.98
CA PRO A 474 5.42 2.99 22.67
C PRO A 474 6.72 3.83 22.60
N TYR A 475 6.75 4.86 21.76
CA TYR A 475 7.94 5.65 21.43
C TYR A 475 7.61 7.14 21.38
N ASP A 476 8.65 7.98 21.49
CA ASP A 476 8.54 9.43 21.30
C ASP A 476 8.01 9.77 19.92
N ARG A 477 7.09 10.74 19.86
CA ARG A 477 6.67 11.35 18.60
C ARG A 477 7.88 11.99 17.93
N LEU A 478 7.98 11.78 16.64
CA LEU A 478 9.01 12.41 15.82
C LEU A 478 8.33 13.24 14.75
N GLU A 479 8.99 14.34 14.40
CA GLU A 479 8.63 15.14 13.23
C GLU A 479 8.54 14.22 11.99
N PRO A 480 7.55 14.45 11.10
CA PRO A 480 7.49 13.80 9.81
C PRO A 480 8.80 13.95 9.05
N LEU A 481 9.23 12.89 8.34
CA LEU A 481 10.42 12.99 7.46
C LEU A 481 10.20 13.95 6.27
N GLN A 482 8.95 14.29 5.98
CA GLN A 482 8.56 15.15 4.89
C GLN A 482 7.39 16.05 5.30
N GLU A 483 7.40 17.31 4.86
CA GLU A 483 6.29 18.24 5.08
C GLU A 483 5.01 17.69 4.44
N GLN A 484 3.94 17.66 5.24
CA GLN A 484 2.64 17.21 4.75
C GLN A 484 1.96 18.32 3.94
N PRO A 485 1.43 18.03 2.75
CA PRO A 485 0.61 18.99 2.04
C PRO A 485 -0.68 19.25 2.84
N PRO A 486 -1.22 20.49 2.83
CA PRO A 486 -2.50 20.77 3.47
C PRO A 486 -3.60 19.86 2.92
N LEU A 487 -4.42 19.26 3.79
CA LEU A 487 -5.66 18.59 3.40
C LEU A 487 -6.64 19.62 2.84
N VAL A 488 -6.62 19.84 1.52
CA VAL A 488 -7.64 20.63 0.82
C VAL A 488 -8.83 19.71 0.53
N LEU A 489 -9.69 19.52 1.52
CA LEU A 489 -11.01 18.92 1.33
C LEU A 489 -12.03 20.06 1.23
N ALA A 490 -12.18 20.62 0.02
CA ALA A 490 -13.30 21.51 -0.27
C ALA A 490 -14.45 20.68 -0.83
N ASP A 491 -15.66 20.86 -0.29
CA ASP A 491 -16.89 20.19 -0.75
C ASP A 491 -17.19 20.45 -2.24
N SER A 492 -16.62 21.54 -2.78
CA SER A 492 -16.49 21.77 -4.21
C SER A 492 -15.21 22.55 -4.50
N VAL A 493 -14.35 22.01 -5.34
CA VAL A 493 -13.25 22.77 -5.97
C VAL A 493 -13.80 23.38 -7.25
N PRO A 494 -13.81 24.71 -7.41
CA PRO A 494 -14.13 25.35 -8.69
C PRO A 494 -13.32 24.71 -9.81
N ALA A 495 -13.96 24.44 -10.96
CA ALA A 495 -13.33 23.71 -12.07
C ALA A 495 -11.97 24.30 -12.49
N GLU A 496 -11.80 25.62 -12.31
CA GLU A 496 -10.56 26.31 -12.64
C GLU A 496 -9.42 26.07 -11.65
N HIS A 497 -9.70 25.93 -10.36
CA HIS A 497 -8.68 25.51 -9.39
C HIS A 497 -8.28 24.05 -9.61
N TYR A 498 -9.21 23.18 -10.03
CA TYR A 498 -8.88 21.81 -10.43
C TYR A 498 -7.98 21.79 -11.67
N LYS A 499 -8.30 22.59 -12.71
CA LYS A 499 -7.46 22.71 -13.92
C LYS A 499 -6.08 23.29 -13.59
N GLN A 500 -6.00 24.30 -12.72
CA GLN A 500 -4.74 24.87 -12.24
C GLN A 500 -3.91 23.83 -11.50
N ALA A 501 -4.50 23.07 -10.57
CA ALA A 501 -3.82 22.00 -9.86
C ALA A 501 -3.34 20.87 -10.80
N LEU A 502 -4.11 20.56 -11.85
CA LEU A 502 -3.72 19.58 -12.86
C LEU A 502 -2.51 20.06 -13.69
N MET A 503 -2.47 21.35 -14.03
CA MET A 503 -1.34 21.99 -14.71
C MET A 503 -0.11 22.09 -13.81
N GLU A 504 -0.29 22.47 -12.54
CA GLU A 504 0.76 22.51 -11.52
C GLU A 504 1.34 21.10 -11.30
N SER A 505 0.49 20.08 -11.17
CA SER A 505 0.91 18.68 -11.01
C SER A 505 1.69 18.17 -12.23
N ARG A 506 1.26 18.54 -13.46
CA ARG A 506 2.04 18.24 -14.67
C ARG A 506 3.41 18.89 -14.62
N ARG A 507 3.48 20.18 -14.29
CA ARG A 507 4.73 20.93 -14.18
C ARG A 507 5.66 20.37 -13.10
N LEU A 508 5.11 19.96 -11.95
CA LEU A 508 5.87 19.34 -10.87
C LEU A 508 6.43 17.98 -11.28
N ARG A 509 5.68 17.16 -12.04
CA ARG A 509 6.18 15.89 -12.59
C ARG A 509 7.30 16.11 -13.61
N GLU A 510 7.17 17.10 -14.48
CA GLU A 510 8.23 17.49 -15.42
C GLU A 510 9.49 17.90 -14.64
N LYS A 511 9.35 18.75 -13.62
CA LYS A 511 10.46 19.12 -12.74
C LYS A 511 11.06 17.96 -11.96
N GLU A 512 10.25 17.02 -11.49
CA GLU A 512 10.71 15.82 -10.78
C GLU A 512 11.56 14.94 -11.72
N GLN A 513 11.12 14.77 -12.96
CA GLN A 513 11.89 14.07 -14.01
C GLN A 513 13.20 14.79 -14.32
N ASP A 514 13.17 16.12 -14.47
CA ASP A 514 14.37 16.93 -14.68
C ASP A 514 15.34 16.82 -13.49
N THR A 515 14.82 16.88 -12.26
CA THR A 515 15.62 16.77 -11.03
C THR A 515 16.22 15.36 -10.89
N GLN A 516 15.46 14.31 -11.25
CA GLN A 516 15.99 12.94 -11.30
C GLN A 516 17.10 12.81 -12.35
N MET A 517 16.95 13.47 -13.50
CA MET A 517 17.96 13.52 -14.55
C MET A 517 19.23 14.26 -14.08
N GLU A 518 19.09 15.38 -13.38
CA GLU A 518 20.20 16.11 -12.77
C GLU A 518 20.90 15.30 -11.68
N LEU A 519 20.14 14.59 -10.82
CA LEU A 519 20.69 13.69 -9.82
C LEU A 519 21.48 12.54 -10.48
N TYR A 520 21.00 12.03 -11.61
CA TYR A 520 21.70 11.01 -12.38
C TYR A 520 23.03 11.54 -12.93
N LYS A 521 23.02 12.74 -13.54
CA LYS A 521 24.24 13.42 -14.00
C LYS A 521 25.22 13.65 -12.86
N ALA A 522 24.76 14.18 -11.74
CA ALA A 522 25.60 14.43 -10.57
C ALA A 522 26.20 13.14 -9.98
N LYS A 523 25.46 12.01 -10.00
CA LYS A 523 25.98 10.70 -9.60
C LYS A 523 27.06 10.21 -10.56
N ALA A 524 26.87 10.37 -11.87
CA ALA A 524 27.86 10.03 -12.89
C ALA A 524 29.13 10.91 -12.75
N ASP A 525 28.97 12.22 -12.57
CA ASP A 525 30.07 13.16 -12.36
C ASP A 525 30.83 12.85 -11.07
N LYS A 526 30.13 12.49 -9.99
CA LYS A 526 30.77 12.03 -8.74
C LYS A 526 31.60 10.76 -8.95
N LEU A 527 31.10 9.83 -9.76
CA LEU A 527 31.84 8.61 -10.12
C LEU A 527 33.09 8.94 -10.93
N HIS A 528 32.96 9.88 -11.89
CA HIS A 528 34.04 10.36 -12.73
C HIS A 528 35.13 11.08 -11.90
N LEU A 529 34.73 11.95 -10.97
CA LEU A 529 35.65 12.64 -10.07
C LEU A 529 36.35 11.66 -9.12
N ALA A 530 35.63 10.64 -8.62
CA ALA A 530 36.20 9.57 -7.81
C ALA A 530 37.19 8.67 -8.59
N HIS A 531 37.10 8.66 -9.93
CA HIS A 531 38.08 8.03 -10.81
C HIS A 531 39.32 8.92 -11.01
N GLN A 532 39.12 10.21 -11.32
CA GLN A 532 40.23 11.18 -11.45
C GLN A 532 41.07 11.27 -10.17
N LEU A 533 40.42 11.24 -9.00
CA LEU A 533 41.09 11.19 -7.69
C LEU A 533 41.95 9.93 -7.51
N ARG A 534 41.58 8.81 -8.13
CA ARG A 534 42.36 7.56 -8.13
C ARG A 534 43.49 7.56 -9.15
N GLU A 535 43.32 8.21 -10.30
CA GLU A 535 44.40 8.42 -11.28
C GLU A 535 45.53 9.29 -10.71
N VAL A 536 45.18 10.35 -9.97
CA VAL A 536 46.16 11.19 -9.26
C VAL A 536 46.90 10.41 -8.15
N GLN A 537 46.30 9.33 -7.64
CA GLN A 537 46.91 8.43 -6.64
C GLN A 537 47.84 7.36 -7.24
N GLY A 538 48.05 7.33 -8.57
CA GLY A 538 49.14 6.58 -9.21
C GLY A 538 48.87 5.08 -9.43
N GLU A 539 47.78 4.74 -10.14
CA GLU A 539 47.58 3.38 -10.68
C GLU A 539 48.18 3.22 -12.11
N ASP A 540 48.64 2.01 -12.43
CA ASP A 540 49.51 1.65 -13.56
C ASP A 540 48.98 2.04 -14.98
N ALA A 541 49.79 2.79 -15.74
CA ALA A 541 49.41 3.49 -16.99
C ALA A 541 49.00 2.58 -18.16
N SER A 542 49.37 1.30 -18.12
CA SER A 542 49.06 0.29 -19.16
C SER A 542 47.62 -0.22 -19.05
N ARG A 543 47.09 -0.34 -17.82
CA ARG A 543 45.70 -0.71 -17.54
C ARG A 543 44.74 0.45 -17.80
N ALA A 544 45.21 1.68 -17.61
CA ALA A 544 44.46 2.91 -17.88
C ALA A 544 44.12 3.11 -19.37
N ARG A 545 45.05 2.83 -20.30
CA ARG A 545 44.78 2.98 -21.76
C ARG A 545 43.83 1.93 -22.32
N GLY A 546 43.91 0.69 -21.86
CA GLY A 546 42.98 -0.37 -22.26
C GLY A 546 41.55 -0.10 -21.79
N LYS A 547 41.39 0.44 -20.57
CA LYS A 547 40.09 0.87 -20.05
C LYS A 547 39.57 2.14 -20.72
N LYS A 548 40.42 3.13 -21.03
CA LYS A 548 40.02 4.36 -21.73
C LYS A 548 39.33 4.10 -23.07
N ARG A 549 39.85 3.16 -23.88
CA ARG A 549 39.19 2.71 -25.13
C ARG A 549 37.84 2.04 -24.88
N SER A 550 37.75 1.19 -23.85
CA SER A 550 36.49 0.54 -23.45
C SER A 550 35.44 1.54 -22.95
N TYR A 551 35.85 2.67 -22.37
CA TYR A 551 34.97 3.75 -21.93
C TYR A 551 34.51 4.66 -23.08
N GLU A 552 35.39 4.99 -24.04
CA GLU A 552 35.01 5.76 -25.25
C GLU A 552 34.00 4.97 -26.13
N GLU A 553 34.13 3.64 -26.20
CA GLU A 553 33.14 2.76 -26.86
C GLU A 553 31.79 2.72 -26.10
N MET A 554 31.84 2.77 -24.77
CA MET A 554 30.64 2.80 -23.92
C MET A 554 29.92 4.15 -23.97
N GLU A 555 30.67 5.25 -24.03
CA GLU A 555 30.15 6.61 -24.22
C GLU A 555 29.42 6.74 -25.57
N SER A 556 29.97 6.16 -26.64
CA SER A 556 29.34 6.08 -27.95
C SER A 556 28.04 5.24 -27.95
N MET A 557 28.02 4.10 -27.24
CA MET A 557 26.80 3.30 -27.06
C MET A 557 25.73 4.05 -26.26
N LEU A 558 26.12 4.77 -25.20
CA LEU A 558 25.21 5.57 -24.38
C LEU A 558 24.61 6.75 -25.17
N ASP A 559 25.39 7.37 -26.06
CA ASP A 559 24.92 8.41 -26.97
C ASP A 559 23.92 7.90 -28.01
N GLU A 560 24.13 6.68 -28.54
CA GLU A 560 23.19 6.04 -29.47
C GLU A 560 21.90 5.62 -28.77
N GLU A 561 21.99 5.05 -27.56
CA GLU A 561 20.81 4.76 -26.74
C GLU A 561 20.06 6.03 -26.33
N HIS A 562 20.77 7.13 -26.04
CA HIS A 562 20.16 8.42 -25.73
C HIS A 562 19.35 8.97 -26.93
N ARG A 563 19.91 8.85 -28.14
CA ARG A 563 19.21 9.21 -29.40
C ARG A 563 17.95 8.35 -29.59
N GLU A 564 18.04 7.06 -29.31
CA GLU A 564 16.90 6.14 -29.44
C GLU A 564 15.82 6.42 -28.39
N CYS A 565 16.20 6.72 -27.15
CA CYS A 565 15.26 7.11 -26.10
C CYS A 565 14.50 8.41 -26.44
N LEU A 566 15.20 9.41 -26.99
CA LEU A 566 14.59 10.65 -27.51
C LEU A 566 13.62 10.38 -28.68
N ARG A 567 13.95 9.44 -29.57
CA ARG A 567 13.07 9.01 -30.67
C ARG A 567 11.80 8.35 -30.14
N LEU A 568 11.96 7.48 -29.14
CA LEU A 568 10.86 6.73 -28.53
C LEU A 568 9.95 7.64 -27.68
N GLN A 569 10.48 8.61 -26.94
CA GLN A 569 9.68 9.63 -26.24
C GLN A 569 8.82 10.46 -27.20
N ARG A 570 9.37 10.86 -28.36
CA ARG A 570 8.59 11.57 -29.40
C ARG A 570 7.47 10.70 -29.98
N ALA A 571 7.72 9.40 -30.17
CA ALA A 571 6.71 8.46 -30.62
C ALA A 571 5.61 8.27 -29.56
N GLU A 572 5.97 8.19 -28.28
CA GLU A 572 5.02 8.09 -27.18
C GLU A 572 4.07 9.29 -27.12
N VAL A 573 4.60 10.52 -27.20
CA VAL A 573 3.78 11.74 -27.21
C VAL A 573 2.78 11.74 -28.39
N ASN A 574 3.21 11.26 -29.55
CA ASN A 574 2.34 11.11 -30.72
C ASN A 574 1.24 10.06 -30.51
N TYR A 575 1.58 8.90 -29.95
CA TYR A 575 0.59 7.86 -29.65
C TYR A 575 -0.39 8.31 -28.56
N GLN A 576 0.08 8.98 -27.51
CA GLN A 576 -0.78 9.57 -26.47
C GLN A 576 -1.74 10.61 -27.05
N LYS A 577 -1.29 11.43 -28.01
CA LYS A 577 -2.17 12.38 -28.72
C LYS A 577 -3.27 11.66 -29.48
N LYS A 578 -2.92 10.61 -30.21
CA LYS A 578 -3.87 9.82 -31.01
C LYS A 578 -4.88 9.06 -30.15
N ILE A 579 -4.47 8.55 -28.98
CA ILE A 579 -5.38 7.97 -27.98
C ILE A 579 -6.38 9.02 -27.47
N ARG A 580 -5.91 10.22 -27.11
CA ARG A 580 -6.81 11.31 -26.67
C ARG A 580 -7.82 11.70 -27.74
N ASP A 581 -7.42 11.74 -29.00
CA ASP A 581 -8.32 12.05 -30.11
C ASP A 581 -9.39 10.96 -30.31
N LEU A 582 -9.01 9.68 -30.20
CA LEU A 582 -9.95 8.55 -30.27
C LEU A 582 -10.91 8.50 -29.07
N GLU A 583 -10.42 8.76 -27.85
CA GLU A 583 -11.27 8.84 -26.65
C GLU A 583 -12.30 9.98 -26.75
N LYS A 584 -11.91 11.11 -27.34
CA LYS A 584 -12.82 12.22 -27.62
C LYS A 584 -13.90 11.80 -28.62
N GLN A 585 -13.52 11.13 -29.71
CA GLN A 585 -14.49 10.63 -30.70
C GLN A 585 -15.48 9.64 -30.09
N LEU A 586 -15.02 8.75 -29.20
CA LEU A 586 -15.88 7.80 -28.49
C LEU A 586 -16.90 8.55 -27.61
N LYS A 587 -16.44 9.56 -26.86
CA LYS A 587 -17.29 10.36 -25.97
C LYS A 587 -18.34 11.16 -26.74
N ASP A 588 -17.97 11.74 -27.89
CA ASP A 588 -18.90 12.48 -28.74
C ASP A 588 -19.98 11.55 -29.32
N LYS A 589 -19.60 10.31 -29.70
CA LYS A 589 -20.56 9.28 -30.15
C LYS A 589 -21.47 8.80 -29.01
N ASP A 590 -20.96 8.60 -27.79
CA ASP A 590 -21.78 8.23 -26.63
C ASP A 590 -22.83 9.29 -26.29
N VAL A 591 -22.45 10.58 -26.37
CA VAL A 591 -23.39 11.70 -26.18
C VAL A 591 -24.47 11.70 -27.26
N GLN A 592 -24.10 11.39 -28.51
CA GLN A 592 -25.07 11.30 -29.60
C GLN A 592 -26.05 10.12 -29.42
N LEU A 593 -25.54 8.95 -29.03
CA LEU A 593 -26.35 7.77 -28.76
C LEU A 593 -27.32 8.02 -27.60
N LYS A 594 -26.86 8.68 -26.53
CA LYS A 594 -27.69 9.02 -25.38
C LYS A 594 -28.84 9.96 -25.75
N LYS A 595 -28.58 10.97 -26.57
CA LYS A 595 -29.65 11.84 -27.12
C LYS A 595 -30.67 11.07 -27.94
N GLU A 596 -30.23 10.08 -28.73
CA GLU A 596 -31.14 9.26 -29.54
C GLU A 596 -31.99 8.31 -28.68
N ILE A 597 -31.41 7.74 -27.62
CA ILE A 597 -32.14 6.92 -26.63
C ILE A 597 -33.19 7.76 -25.90
N ASP A 598 -32.82 8.94 -25.40
CA ASP A 598 -33.73 9.84 -24.69
C ASP A 598 -34.91 10.28 -25.57
N LEU A 599 -34.66 10.53 -26.86
CA LEU A 599 -35.70 10.89 -27.82
C LEU A 599 -36.68 9.73 -28.06
N ARG A 600 -36.17 8.49 -28.12
CA ARG A 600 -36.99 7.29 -28.32
C ARG A 600 -37.78 6.90 -27.07
N GLN A 601 -37.18 7.05 -25.88
CA GLN A 601 -37.86 6.84 -24.61
C GLN A 601 -39.07 7.77 -24.48
N LYS A 602 -38.91 9.05 -24.82
CA LYS A 602 -40.01 10.03 -24.86
C LYS A 602 -41.14 9.62 -25.81
N SER A 603 -40.81 9.05 -26.97
CA SER A 603 -41.80 8.55 -27.93
C SER A 603 -42.51 7.29 -27.43
N GLU A 604 -41.80 6.38 -26.75
CA GLU A 604 -42.39 5.18 -26.15
C GLU A 604 -43.28 5.52 -24.96
N ASP A 605 -42.90 6.49 -24.13
CA ASP A 605 -43.72 6.99 -23.03
C ASP A 605 -45.01 7.65 -23.54
N TYR A 606 -44.93 8.42 -24.63
CA TYR A 606 -46.10 9.02 -25.29
C TYR A 606 -47.07 7.95 -25.81
N LEU A 607 -46.58 6.96 -26.55
CA LEU A 607 -47.38 5.85 -27.06
C LEU A 607 -47.94 4.97 -25.94
N GLY A 608 -47.17 4.74 -24.87
CA GLY A 608 -47.60 4.03 -23.68
C GLY A 608 -48.77 4.72 -22.99
N GLY A 609 -48.73 6.06 -22.93
CA GLY A 609 -49.85 6.89 -22.44
C GLY A 609 -51.12 6.72 -23.28
N GLU A 610 -51.01 6.79 -24.61
CA GLU A 610 -52.16 6.58 -25.52
C GLU A 610 -52.78 5.19 -25.36
N VAL A 611 -51.97 4.14 -25.23
CA VAL A 611 -52.46 2.77 -25.02
C VAL A 611 -53.17 2.62 -23.69
N LEU A 612 -52.68 3.28 -22.63
CA LEU A 612 -53.31 3.23 -21.32
C LEU A 612 -54.68 3.92 -21.33
N GLU A 613 -54.78 5.05 -22.02
CA GLU A 613 -56.02 5.81 -22.17
C GLU A 613 -57.05 5.05 -23.02
N LEU A 614 -56.63 4.42 -24.11
CA LEU A 614 -57.50 3.54 -24.91
C LEU A 614 -58.01 2.34 -24.08
N ARG A 615 -57.16 1.76 -23.22
CA ARG A 615 -57.58 0.70 -22.29
C ARG A 615 -58.61 1.18 -21.27
N ARG A 616 -58.45 2.40 -20.75
CA ARG A 616 -59.42 3.02 -19.83
C ARG A 616 -60.79 3.20 -20.50
N GLN A 617 -60.79 3.78 -21.70
CA GLN A 617 -62.02 3.97 -22.50
C GLN A 617 -62.69 2.64 -22.85
N LEU A 618 -61.91 1.61 -23.17
CA LEU A 618 -62.44 0.27 -23.43
C LEU A 618 -63.08 -0.34 -22.18
N LYS A 619 -62.44 -0.17 -21.01
CA LYS A 619 -62.96 -0.69 -19.73
C LYS A 619 -64.26 0.00 -19.30
N GLU A 620 -64.39 1.30 -19.53
CA GLU A 620 -65.64 2.07 -19.30
C GLU A 620 -66.78 1.63 -20.21
N LYS A 621 -66.48 1.22 -21.46
CA LYS A 621 -67.49 0.70 -22.38
C LYS A 621 -67.92 -0.74 -22.09
N ILE A 622 -67.08 -1.54 -21.42
CA ILE A 622 -67.36 -2.94 -21.07
C ILE A 622 -68.15 -3.05 -19.75
N THR A 623 -67.98 -2.10 -18.82
CA THR A 623 -68.58 -2.18 -17.46
C THR A 623 -70.11 -2.15 -17.36
N PRO A 624 -70.90 -1.61 -18.32
CA PRO A 624 -72.36 -1.65 -18.24
C PRO A 624 -73.00 -2.86 -18.96
N LEU A 625 -72.22 -3.84 -19.45
CA LEU A 625 -72.79 -5.02 -20.12
C LEU A 625 -73.53 -5.92 -19.09
N PRO A 626 -74.84 -6.18 -19.26
CA PRO A 626 -75.58 -7.09 -18.39
C PRO A 626 -75.00 -8.50 -18.45
N GLU A 627 -75.04 -9.25 -17.34
CA GLU A 627 -74.67 -10.67 -17.28
C GLU A 627 -75.61 -11.51 -18.18
N CYS A 628 -75.32 -11.51 -19.49
CA CYS A 628 -75.94 -12.35 -20.50
C CYS A 628 -74.96 -13.49 -20.86
N SER A 629 -75.48 -14.70 -21.04
CA SER A 629 -74.68 -15.90 -21.37
C SER A 629 -73.83 -15.75 -22.63
N GLU A 630 -74.22 -14.89 -23.58
CA GLU A 630 -73.44 -14.58 -24.78
C GLU A 630 -72.21 -13.69 -24.47
N CYS A 631 -72.31 -12.80 -23.47
CA CYS A 631 -71.19 -11.97 -23.02
C CYS A 631 -70.12 -12.80 -22.32
N THR A 632 -70.51 -13.82 -21.56
CA THR A 632 -69.56 -14.76 -20.93
C THR A 632 -68.76 -15.52 -21.97
N LEU A 633 -69.39 -15.97 -23.06
CA LEU A 633 -68.72 -16.66 -24.16
C LEU A 633 -67.71 -15.75 -24.89
N LEU A 634 -68.06 -14.47 -25.09
CA LEU A 634 -67.16 -13.47 -25.66
C LEU A 634 -65.98 -13.12 -24.74
N ILE A 635 -66.22 -13.04 -23.43
CA ILE A 635 -65.16 -12.84 -22.42
C ILE A 635 -64.19 -14.03 -22.41
N ASP A 636 -64.71 -15.26 -22.48
CA ASP A 636 -63.90 -16.47 -22.56
C ASP A 636 -63.11 -16.57 -23.87
N GLN A 637 -63.70 -16.17 -25.00
CA GLN A 637 -62.97 -16.05 -26.27
C GLN A 637 -61.89 -14.96 -26.23
N CYS A 638 -62.13 -13.82 -25.56
CA CYS A 638 -61.11 -12.80 -25.34
C CYS A 638 -59.99 -13.28 -24.40
N HIS A 639 -60.31 -14.07 -23.37
CA HIS A 639 -59.32 -14.71 -22.51
C HIS A 639 -58.50 -15.76 -23.27
N TYR A 640 -59.13 -16.55 -24.13
CA TYR A 640 -58.46 -17.50 -25.01
C TYR A 640 -57.56 -16.80 -26.04
N LEU A 641 -58.02 -15.71 -26.67
CA LEU A 641 -57.19 -14.89 -27.56
C LEU A 641 -56.01 -14.24 -26.81
N LYS A 642 -56.18 -13.82 -25.55
CA LYS A 642 -55.08 -13.39 -24.69
C LYS A 642 -54.04 -14.47 -24.44
N THR A 643 -54.45 -15.75 -24.36
CA THR A 643 -53.51 -16.87 -24.24
C THR A 643 -52.80 -17.23 -25.54
N LEU A 644 -53.34 -16.80 -26.70
CA LEU A 644 -52.74 -16.96 -28.02
C LEU A 644 -51.77 -15.82 -28.38
N ILE A 645 -51.81 -14.69 -27.68
CA ILE A 645 -50.81 -13.62 -27.78
C ILE A 645 -49.71 -13.93 -26.76
N PRO A 646 -48.49 -14.30 -27.17
CA PRO A 646 -47.42 -14.57 -26.22
C PRO A 646 -47.15 -13.30 -25.39
N GLU A 647 -47.16 -13.39 -24.05
CA GLU A 647 -46.62 -12.35 -23.14
C GLU A 647 -45.09 -12.16 -23.27
N ASP A 648 -44.53 -12.54 -24.42
CA ASP A 648 -43.11 -12.49 -24.66
C ASP A 648 -42.71 -11.06 -25.02
N ARG A 649 -41.94 -10.43 -24.12
CA ARG A 649 -41.15 -9.21 -24.39
C ARG A 649 -40.21 -9.35 -25.61
N ARG A 650 -40.20 -10.50 -26.30
CA ARG A 650 -39.32 -10.84 -27.43
C ARG A 650 -39.85 -10.40 -28.81
N ILE A 651 -41.12 -10.03 -28.97
CA ILE A 651 -41.64 -9.58 -30.29
C ILE A 651 -41.24 -8.12 -30.62
N ALA A 652 -40.64 -7.39 -29.68
CA ALA A 652 -40.07 -6.06 -29.94
C ALA A 652 -38.79 -6.07 -30.82
N ASP A 653 -38.16 -7.24 -31.01
CA ASP A 653 -36.84 -7.37 -31.66
C ASP A 653 -36.86 -7.69 -33.16
N GLN A 654 -38.01 -7.98 -33.77
CA GLN A 654 -38.08 -8.40 -35.19
C GLN A 654 -38.67 -7.36 -36.15
N ARG A 655 -38.42 -6.06 -35.94
CA ARG A 655 -38.67 -5.05 -37.00
C ARG A 655 -37.41 -4.87 -37.86
N PRO A 656 -37.43 -5.14 -39.18
CA PRO A 656 -36.24 -5.12 -40.05
C PRO A 656 -35.46 -3.80 -40.04
N HIS A 657 -36.13 -2.67 -39.80
CA HIS A 657 -35.49 -1.36 -39.69
C HIS A 657 -34.87 -1.05 -38.31
N ARG A 658 -35.24 -1.77 -37.23
CA ARG A 658 -34.58 -1.64 -35.90
C ARG A 658 -33.20 -2.30 -35.87
N TYR A 659 -33.01 -3.37 -36.66
CA TYR A 659 -31.76 -4.12 -36.69
C TYR A 659 -30.66 -3.39 -37.46
N SER A 660 -30.96 -2.81 -38.63
CA SER A 660 -29.94 -2.25 -39.54
C SER A 660 -29.16 -1.06 -38.96
N THR A 661 -29.83 -0.10 -38.33
CA THR A 661 -29.18 1.12 -37.79
C THR A 661 -28.40 0.83 -36.50
N ARG A 662 -28.93 -0.06 -35.64
CA ARG A 662 -28.27 -0.50 -34.40
C ARG A 662 -27.04 -1.35 -34.68
N LEU A 663 -27.11 -2.26 -35.67
CA LEU A 663 -25.94 -3.02 -36.15
C LEU A 663 -24.89 -2.14 -36.80
N ASN A 664 -25.28 -1.11 -37.56
CA ASN A 664 -24.30 -0.20 -38.17
C ASN A 664 -23.62 0.70 -37.13
N HIS A 665 -24.35 1.20 -36.13
CA HIS A 665 -23.75 1.95 -35.02
C HIS A 665 -22.87 1.04 -34.14
N GLN A 666 -23.33 -0.18 -33.85
CA GLN A 666 -22.56 -1.17 -33.10
C GLN A 666 -21.29 -1.58 -33.85
N ARG A 667 -21.35 -1.88 -35.15
CA ARG A 667 -20.17 -2.18 -35.98
C ARG A 667 -19.16 -1.04 -36.00
N ASN A 668 -19.62 0.21 -36.08
CA ASN A 668 -18.75 1.38 -36.03
C ASN A 668 -18.13 1.61 -34.64
N MET A 669 -18.83 1.23 -33.57
CA MET A 669 -18.30 1.28 -32.19
C MET A 669 -17.30 0.14 -31.96
N ASP A 670 -17.62 -1.07 -32.40
CA ASP A 670 -16.76 -2.24 -32.35
C ASP A 670 -15.47 -1.99 -33.16
N GLN A 671 -15.56 -1.30 -34.30
CA GLN A 671 -14.39 -0.90 -35.08
C GLN A 671 -13.49 0.09 -34.33
N VAL A 672 -14.05 1.16 -33.75
CA VAL A 672 -13.26 2.14 -32.97
C VAL A 672 -12.69 1.50 -31.69
N GLN A 673 -13.42 0.57 -31.07
CA GLN A 673 -12.93 -0.19 -29.92
C GLN A 673 -11.83 -1.18 -30.30
N ALA A 674 -11.91 -1.82 -31.46
CA ALA A 674 -10.87 -2.69 -31.98
C ALA A 674 -9.59 -1.88 -32.30
N GLU A 675 -9.72 -0.73 -32.99
CA GLU A 675 -8.59 0.17 -33.25
C GLU A 675 -7.94 0.70 -31.96
N LEU A 676 -8.75 1.01 -30.94
CA LEU A 676 -8.26 1.42 -29.62
C LEU A 676 -7.56 0.26 -28.88
N ALA A 677 -8.10 -0.95 -28.97
CA ALA A 677 -7.51 -2.15 -28.36
C ALA A 677 -6.18 -2.51 -29.03
N GLU A 678 -6.12 -2.43 -30.36
CA GLU A 678 -4.89 -2.64 -31.13
C GLU A 678 -3.85 -1.57 -30.80
N MET A 679 -4.22 -0.29 -30.76
CA MET A 679 -3.29 0.77 -30.35
C MET A 679 -2.81 0.61 -28.91
N ARG A 680 -3.66 0.15 -27.98
CA ARG A 680 -3.26 -0.17 -26.60
C ARG A 680 -2.32 -1.36 -26.53
N ALA A 681 -2.54 -2.40 -27.35
CA ALA A 681 -1.64 -3.54 -27.46
C ALA A 681 -0.29 -3.13 -28.04
N ASN A 682 -0.28 -2.30 -29.10
CA ASN A 682 0.93 -1.75 -29.69
C ASN A 682 1.68 -0.85 -28.71
N MET A 683 0.97 -0.04 -27.91
CA MET A 683 1.57 0.74 -26.83
C MET A 683 2.14 -0.16 -25.72
N ALA A 684 1.48 -1.25 -25.36
CA ALA A 684 1.98 -2.20 -24.36
C ALA A 684 3.25 -2.91 -24.87
N GLN A 685 3.29 -3.30 -26.14
CA GLN A 685 4.50 -3.84 -26.78
C GLN A 685 5.62 -2.79 -26.85
N PHE A 686 5.29 -1.54 -27.13
CA PHE A 686 6.24 -0.43 -27.11
C PHE A 686 6.80 -0.18 -25.70
N ILE A 687 5.97 -0.22 -24.65
CA ILE A 687 6.39 -0.12 -23.26
C ILE A 687 7.28 -1.31 -22.88
N HIS A 688 6.94 -2.52 -23.32
CA HIS A 688 7.77 -3.71 -23.08
C HIS A 688 9.13 -3.60 -23.78
N MET A 689 9.17 -3.03 -24.99
CA MET A 689 10.42 -2.74 -25.69
C MET A 689 11.24 -1.67 -24.95
N MET A 690 10.60 -0.61 -24.44
CA MET A 690 11.23 0.40 -23.57
C MET A 690 11.77 -0.19 -22.27
N GLN A 691 11.05 -1.14 -21.67
CA GLN A 691 11.50 -1.87 -20.49
C GLN A 691 12.71 -2.77 -20.80
N GLY A 692 12.73 -3.42 -21.97
CA GLY A 692 13.90 -4.17 -22.43
C GLY A 692 15.12 -3.29 -22.65
N VAL A 693 14.95 -2.08 -23.19
CA VAL A 693 16.03 -1.08 -23.31
C VAL A 693 16.48 -0.60 -21.92
N ALA A 694 15.55 -0.33 -21.00
CA ALA A 694 15.87 0.05 -19.62
C ALA A 694 16.57 -1.08 -18.83
N GLN A 695 16.24 -2.33 -19.12
CA GLN A 695 16.84 -3.51 -18.52
C GLN A 695 18.24 -3.77 -19.10
N GLY A 696 18.43 -3.59 -20.42
CA GLY A 696 19.75 -3.55 -21.05
C GLY A 696 20.63 -2.44 -20.46
N GLN A 697 20.04 -1.30 -20.11
CA GLN A 697 20.73 -0.22 -19.38
C GLN A 697 21.11 -0.60 -17.95
N GLU A 698 20.29 -1.38 -17.25
CA GLU A 698 20.65 -1.91 -15.92
C GLU A 698 21.73 -2.99 -16.00
N GLU A 699 21.72 -3.83 -17.04
CA GLU A 699 22.76 -4.83 -17.29
C GLU A 699 24.10 -4.17 -17.69
N LEU A 700 24.08 -3.12 -18.53
CA LEU A 700 25.25 -2.29 -18.81
C LEU A 700 25.75 -1.59 -17.54
N ARG A 701 24.86 -1.08 -16.68
CA ARG A 701 25.22 -0.50 -15.37
C ARG A 701 25.81 -1.51 -14.38
N ALA A 702 25.47 -2.80 -14.52
CA ALA A 702 26.01 -3.87 -13.69
C ALA A 702 27.36 -4.41 -14.21
N LEU A 703 27.64 -4.22 -15.50
CA LEU A 703 28.92 -4.55 -16.15
C LEU A 703 29.99 -3.46 -15.96
N VAL A 704 29.58 -2.22 -15.67
CA VAL A 704 30.44 -1.08 -15.26
C VAL A 704 30.71 -1.12 -13.76
#